data_AF-A0A151WJD3-F1
#
_entry.id   AF-A0A151WJD3-F1
#
_cell.length_a   1.000
_cell.length_b   1.000
_cell.length_c   1.000
_cell.angle_alpha   90.00
_cell.angle_beta   90.00
_cell.angle_gamma   90.00
#
_symmetry.space_group_name_H-M   'P 1'
#
loop_
_entity.id
_entity.type
_entity.pdbx_description
1 polymer ?
#
loop_
_entity_poly.entity_id
_entity_poly.type
_entity_poly.pdbx_seq_one_letter_code
_entity_poly.pdbx_strand_id
1 'polypeptide(L)'
;MHLRHSGAVRSSRFSDDLFGFGCLFNLNVDLVKSARNSLAVCLRAYFNGQLRRSSNSPHHRTPLIQERARQIGQRCGPELPEVLNGVTDAKQHINNRVWYKVIVNLIVIISLTRGQDYYEILGINKTADQDDVRRAFKKLAILYHPDKNIDDPNAHDKFVKLTTAYETLKDSDLRHKYDLYGEDGLNQSHKKQTYHSWNYYQNSFIYDDDKYVINLGKNDYYESVINSHSSWFVNFYSPMCSHCHHLAPTWKKVAKLLDGVIKIAAVNCEYNWQLCLQVGIRAYPALLYFQKNSQHGEHYRGKKTQEAITRFVLDRLNIHIHELSEFHFKEYLTGKIVKKMPVLIFICDDQQNCFTPDERIKVTATFDKLIDVKMFTCKNDECHDKIYYDTNAVYLPIYNKSFWEPIYFDGIFDINTLIEKLLDQLPGPQELSDNDIHGLQRIKKMKSDVSWLVCFYMGDIGNLRDLNLQTKKFSPSGIKLGKINCGRNGQFCSKLGVTRYPIWGMLKPSGAFEFHHGSNLNNDIIKFMQISMKTTNVWALSAEKVLSILQRNNGDEVWFLDWFTPWCPPCIEFLSELRKASLEFDGSIVRFGTIDCTVHNTLCHQYNIQFYPTAMLINGSNTHQFKLSKTAANVIYFINEKRNPSVIELTTKNFRQKLGKKKNDIIWIVDYFAPWCGPCQRLAPEWSAVARSLSALSFVNVASVNCEVEASLCTSQGVRSYPDIRIYPLGSEGLNTVALYNGQRDSLSMLTWITTFFPKKIPDLNFSDFQKLLDSKHNLIIYFSLPNCHHCQKLQPEFAIAAQLLDKMKFGRIDCSFYIHKCEQYIKQSIQVQYVSFPTLILYNSKEKKQSKHNSVEIVARTTQKIRDEIFKIINSRTKHDEL
;
A
#
# COMPACT_ATOMS: atom_id res chain seq x y z
N MET A 1 -58.49 27.09 16.57
CA MET A 1 -59.11 28.26 17.22
C MET A 1 -58.41 29.52 16.72
N HIS A 2 -59.18 30.39 16.09
CA HIS A 2 -59.02 31.82 15.73
C HIS A 2 -57.64 32.44 15.42
N LEU A 3 -57.39 32.88 14.17
CA LEU A 3 -57.61 34.24 13.56
C LEU A 3 -56.49 35.25 13.98
N ARG A 4 -55.95 36.18 13.19
CA ARG A 4 -56.38 36.86 11.95
C ARG A 4 -55.23 37.72 11.37
N HIS A 5 -55.39 38.04 10.08
CA HIS A 5 -54.68 39.05 9.26
C HIS A 5 -54.73 40.51 9.76
N SER A 6 -53.73 41.31 9.36
CA SER A 6 -53.82 42.65 8.71
C SER A 6 -52.39 43.24 8.63
N GLY A 7 -51.88 43.94 7.60
CA GLY A 7 -52.49 44.62 6.45
C GLY A 7 -52.48 46.14 6.65
N ALA A 8 -51.80 46.86 5.74
CA ALA A 8 -51.81 48.33 5.49
C ALA A 8 -50.81 49.21 6.31
N VAL A 9 -50.19 50.30 5.83
CA VAL A 9 -50.19 51.04 4.55
C VAL A 9 -49.00 52.03 4.52
N ARG A 10 -48.61 52.43 3.30
CA ARG A 10 -47.64 53.46 2.86
C ARG A 10 -47.96 54.91 3.30
N SER A 11 -46.92 55.74 3.45
CA SER A 11 -46.76 57.08 2.82
C SER A 11 -45.33 57.60 3.06
N SER A 12 -44.40 57.57 2.09
CA SER A 12 -44.08 58.59 1.08
C SER A 12 -43.70 59.99 1.61
N ARG A 13 -42.49 60.47 1.24
CA ARG A 13 -42.23 61.73 0.47
C ARG A 13 -40.76 61.84 0.01
N PHE A 14 -40.61 62.00 -1.32
CA PHE A 14 -39.68 62.86 -2.12
C PHE A 14 -38.16 62.56 -2.08
N SER A 15 -37.54 61.99 -3.15
CA SER A 15 -37.12 62.58 -4.47
C SER A 15 -35.74 63.27 -4.36
N ASP A 16 -34.76 63.22 -5.25
CA ASP A 16 -34.52 62.68 -6.59
C ASP A 16 -32.97 62.58 -6.77
N ASP A 17 -32.51 62.10 -7.94
CA ASP A 17 -31.12 61.98 -8.43
C ASP A 17 -30.40 60.65 -8.18
N LEU A 18 -30.70 59.65 -9.02
CA LEU A 18 -29.74 58.63 -9.48
C LEU A 18 -30.34 57.81 -10.64
N PHE A 19 -30.34 58.39 -11.83
CA PHE A 19 -30.47 57.64 -13.09
C PHE A 19 -29.11 57.67 -13.81
N GLY A 20 -28.49 56.50 -13.96
CA GLY A 20 -27.40 56.31 -14.92
C GLY A 20 -26.14 55.61 -14.42
N PHE A 21 -26.22 54.36 -13.93
CA PHE A 21 -25.08 53.42 -13.95
C PHE A 21 -25.59 51.97 -13.88
N GLY A 22 -26.13 51.49 -15.00
CA GLY A 22 -26.63 50.11 -15.14
C GLY A 22 -26.23 49.52 -16.49
N CYS A 23 -24.93 49.40 -16.76
CA CYS A 23 -24.38 48.64 -17.90
C CYS A 23 -22.84 48.50 -17.83
N LEU A 24 -22.24 48.07 -16.70
CA LEU A 24 -20.77 47.85 -16.61
C LEU A 24 -20.35 46.67 -15.71
N PHE A 25 -21.23 45.69 -15.49
CA PHE A 25 -20.91 44.46 -14.78
C PHE A 25 -21.33 43.24 -15.59
N ASN A 26 -20.61 42.95 -16.70
CA ASN A 26 -20.57 41.60 -17.30
C ASN A 26 -19.54 41.43 -18.44
N LEU A 27 -18.39 42.12 -18.38
CA LEU A 27 -17.32 42.00 -19.38
C LEU A 27 -15.95 42.18 -18.70
N ASN A 28 -15.51 41.23 -17.85
CA ASN A 28 -14.12 41.29 -17.35
C ASN A 28 -13.55 39.97 -16.79
N VAL A 29 -13.89 38.82 -17.37
CA VAL A 29 -13.26 37.53 -16.99
C VAL A 29 -12.51 36.89 -18.17
N ASP A 30 -12.99 37.06 -19.41
CA ASP A 30 -12.35 36.44 -20.59
C ASP A 30 -11.20 37.28 -21.19
N LEU A 31 -11.22 38.60 -21.01
CA LEU A 31 -10.12 39.49 -21.43
C LEU A 31 -8.84 39.27 -20.60
N VAL A 32 -8.99 38.94 -19.31
CA VAL A 32 -7.86 38.64 -18.41
C VAL A 32 -7.24 37.28 -18.75
N LYS A 33 -8.04 36.30 -19.20
CA LYS A 33 -7.55 34.99 -19.65
C LYS A 33 -6.78 35.08 -20.98
N SER A 34 -7.21 35.92 -21.91
CA SER A 34 -6.53 36.12 -23.20
C SER A 34 -5.21 36.88 -23.05
N ALA A 35 -5.17 37.93 -22.21
CA ALA A 35 -3.97 38.74 -21.98
C ALA A 35 -2.83 37.93 -21.32
N ARG A 36 -3.16 36.97 -20.45
CA ARG A 36 -2.18 36.15 -19.73
C ARG A 36 -1.44 35.17 -20.65
N ASN A 37 -2.10 34.65 -21.69
CA ASN A 37 -1.47 33.77 -22.68
C ASN A 37 -0.61 34.55 -23.70
N SER A 38 -1.05 35.74 -24.10
CA SER A 38 -0.30 36.58 -25.06
C SER A 38 0.97 37.19 -24.46
N LEU A 39 0.96 37.56 -23.17
CA LEU A 39 2.15 38.08 -22.49
C LEU A 39 3.23 36.99 -22.28
N ALA A 40 2.82 35.74 -22.01
CA ALA A 40 3.72 34.61 -21.84
C ALA A 40 4.43 34.21 -23.15
N VAL A 41 3.74 34.37 -24.29
CA VAL A 41 4.31 34.13 -25.62
C VAL A 41 5.31 35.24 -26.00
N CYS A 42 5.01 36.51 -25.68
CA CYS A 42 5.93 37.62 -25.94
C CYS A 42 7.18 37.60 -25.04
N LEU A 43 7.04 37.25 -23.76
CA LEU A 43 8.18 37.08 -22.84
C LEU A 43 9.09 35.91 -23.25
N ARG A 44 8.53 34.81 -23.77
CA ARG A 44 9.33 33.70 -24.35
C ARG A 44 10.10 34.12 -25.60
N ALA A 45 9.54 34.99 -26.44
CA ALA A 45 10.23 35.50 -27.62
C ALA A 45 11.37 36.47 -27.24
N TYR A 46 11.16 37.32 -26.22
CA TYR A 46 12.16 38.29 -25.76
C TYR A 46 13.37 37.62 -25.08
N PHE A 47 13.15 36.62 -24.20
CA PHE A 47 14.25 35.89 -23.55
C PHE A 47 15.01 34.96 -24.51
N ASN A 48 14.34 34.35 -25.50
CA ASN A 48 15.02 33.57 -26.54
C ASN A 48 15.83 34.45 -27.52
N GLY A 49 15.50 35.74 -27.65
CA GLY A 49 16.27 36.71 -28.43
C GLY A 49 17.54 37.22 -27.73
N GLN A 50 17.57 37.23 -26.40
CA GLN A 50 18.74 37.70 -25.63
C GLN A 50 19.81 36.62 -25.42
N LEU A 51 19.46 35.33 -25.47
CA LEU A 51 20.42 34.22 -25.39
C LEU A 51 21.21 33.95 -26.69
N ARG A 52 20.99 34.73 -27.76
CA ARG A 52 21.74 34.65 -29.03
C ARG A 52 22.70 35.81 -29.28
N ARG A 53 22.95 36.67 -28.27
CA ARG A 53 23.96 37.74 -28.34
C ARG A 53 25.09 37.52 -27.33
N SER A 54 25.74 36.35 -27.38
CA SER A 54 27.07 36.18 -26.77
C SER A 54 27.84 35.00 -27.40
N SER A 55 28.32 35.17 -28.63
CA SER A 55 29.55 34.53 -29.08
C SER A 55 29.97 35.09 -30.45
N ASN A 56 31.23 35.53 -30.51
CA ASN A 56 31.90 36.01 -31.70
C ASN A 56 32.34 34.84 -32.61
N SER A 57 32.42 35.15 -33.91
CA SER A 57 33.26 34.55 -34.97
C SER A 57 32.70 33.44 -35.88
N PRO A 58 33.14 33.40 -37.17
CA PRO A 58 32.31 33.06 -38.34
C PRO A 58 32.76 31.79 -39.09
N HIS A 59 31.84 31.12 -39.81
CA HIS A 59 31.99 30.74 -41.23
C HIS A 59 30.89 29.78 -41.73
N HIS A 60 30.47 30.05 -42.97
CA HIS A 60 29.82 29.24 -44.01
C HIS A 60 28.37 28.70 -43.88
N ARG A 61 27.53 29.28 -44.75
CA ARG A 61 26.20 28.90 -45.26
C ARG A 61 26.25 27.56 -45.99
N THR A 62 25.17 26.77 -46.17
CA THR A 62 24.06 26.96 -47.15
C THR A 62 22.98 25.84 -46.96
N PRO A 63 22.00 25.57 -47.87
CA PRO A 63 20.71 26.24 -48.03
C PRO A 63 19.52 25.24 -48.11
N LEU A 64 18.63 25.16 -47.11
CA LEU A 64 17.41 24.32 -47.22
C LEU A 64 16.18 24.90 -46.49
N ILE A 65 16.32 26.09 -45.92
CA ILE A 65 15.29 26.74 -45.09
C ILE A 65 14.60 27.90 -45.83
N GLN A 66 15.19 28.39 -46.93
CA GLN A 66 14.61 29.48 -47.74
C GLN A 66 13.46 29.04 -48.67
N GLU A 67 13.37 27.76 -49.05
CA GLU A 67 12.29 27.28 -49.93
C GLU A 67 10.95 27.12 -49.19
N ARG A 68 10.96 26.70 -47.91
CA ARG A 68 9.73 26.48 -47.13
C ARG A 68 9.05 27.75 -46.62
N ALA A 69 9.80 28.83 -46.47
CA ALA A 69 9.24 30.14 -46.10
C ALA A 69 8.44 30.78 -47.25
N ARG A 70 8.66 30.34 -48.50
CA ARG A 70 8.02 30.91 -49.70
C ARG A 70 6.65 30.32 -50.01
N GLN A 71 6.30 29.15 -49.47
CA GLN A 71 5.00 28.50 -49.69
C GLN A 71 3.90 28.90 -48.70
N ILE A 72 4.24 29.54 -47.56
CA ILE A 72 3.24 29.93 -46.55
C ILE A 72 2.69 31.35 -46.79
N GLY A 73 3.38 32.16 -47.59
CA GLY A 73 3.02 33.56 -47.87
C GLY A 73 1.86 33.80 -48.85
N GLN A 74 1.10 32.79 -49.27
CA GLN A 74 0.08 32.94 -50.32
C GLN A 74 -1.37 32.64 -49.91
N ARG A 75 -1.72 32.66 -48.61
CA ARG A 75 -3.10 32.35 -48.20
C ARG A 75 -3.90 33.35 -47.38
N CYS A 76 -3.39 34.54 -47.08
CA CYS A 76 -4.23 35.62 -46.54
C CYS A 76 -3.76 36.98 -47.05
N GLY A 77 -4.51 37.59 -47.96
CA GLY A 77 -4.57 39.06 -48.15
C GLY A 77 -5.93 39.58 -47.67
N PRO A 78 -6.29 40.85 -47.92
CA PRO A 78 -5.67 42.05 -47.36
C PRO A 78 -6.73 42.98 -46.69
N GLU A 79 -6.42 43.54 -45.52
CA GLU A 79 -7.05 44.66 -44.76
C GLU A 79 -6.46 44.53 -43.34
N LEU A 80 -5.76 45.45 -42.68
CA LEU A 80 -5.79 46.90 -42.64
C LEU A 80 -4.40 47.40 -42.11
N PRO A 81 -3.70 48.33 -42.79
CA PRO A 81 -2.47 48.95 -42.29
C PRO A 81 -2.72 50.38 -41.79
N GLU A 82 -2.77 50.66 -40.48
CA GLU A 82 -2.77 52.06 -39.99
C GLU A 82 -2.56 52.27 -38.46
N VAL A 83 -1.62 51.61 -37.77
CA VAL A 83 -1.30 52.00 -36.35
C VAL A 83 0.17 51.78 -35.95
N LEU A 84 1.13 51.90 -36.87
CA LEU A 84 2.55 51.70 -36.51
C LEU A 84 3.52 52.80 -36.93
N ASN A 85 3.04 53.98 -37.31
CA ASN A 85 3.91 55.16 -37.46
C ASN A 85 3.23 56.38 -36.85
N GLY A 86 3.55 56.68 -35.60
CA GLY A 86 3.05 57.88 -34.96
C GLY A 86 3.18 57.98 -33.45
N VAL A 87 4.20 57.39 -32.80
CA VAL A 87 4.61 57.81 -31.44
C VAL A 87 6.12 57.59 -31.24
N THR A 88 6.94 58.24 -32.05
CA THR A 88 8.19 58.82 -31.53
C THR A 88 7.89 60.29 -31.32
N ASP A 89 7.75 60.67 -30.04
CA ASP A 89 7.68 62.03 -29.47
C ASP A 89 6.43 62.28 -28.62
N ALA A 90 6.47 61.73 -27.40
CA ALA A 90 5.82 62.34 -26.23
C ALA A 90 6.50 61.83 -24.96
N LYS A 91 7.78 62.20 -24.80
CA LYS A 91 8.51 62.06 -23.54
C LYS A 91 8.09 63.22 -22.63
N GLN A 92 6.88 63.20 -22.07
CA GLN A 92 6.55 64.07 -20.94
C GLN A 92 5.35 63.55 -20.11
N HIS A 93 5.64 63.29 -18.84
CA HIS A 93 4.72 63.16 -17.70
C HIS A 93 3.69 62.01 -17.69
N ILE A 94 4.16 60.76 -17.62
CA ILE A 94 3.44 59.73 -16.85
C ILE A 94 4.15 59.61 -15.49
N ASN A 95 3.50 60.15 -14.47
CA ASN A 95 4.02 60.32 -13.13
C ASN A 95 4.48 58.99 -12.52
N ASN A 96 5.73 58.88 -12.05
CA ASN A 96 6.29 57.70 -11.37
C ASN A 96 5.40 57.21 -10.21
N ARG A 97 4.57 58.09 -9.63
CA ARG A 97 3.56 57.73 -8.63
C ARG A 97 2.45 56.81 -9.15
N VAL A 98 2.08 56.88 -10.44
CA VAL A 98 1.02 56.04 -11.01
C VAL A 98 1.53 54.63 -11.28
N TRP A 99 2.73 54.49 -11.83
CA TRP A 99 3.37 53.17 -11.99
C TRP A 99 3.69 52.52 -10.65
N TYR A 100 4.14 53.30 -9.66
CA TYR A 100 4.31 52.80 -8.30
C TYR A 100 2.98 52.36 -7.69
N LYS A 101 1.90 53.13 -7.85
CA LYS A 101 0.56 52.72 -7.39
C LYS A 101 0.03 51.49 -8.10
N VAL A 102 0.29 51.33 -9.41
CA VAL A 102 -0.13 50.15 -10.17
C VAL A 102 0.66 48.92 -9.74
N ILE A 103 1.99 49.03 -9.60
CA ILE A 103 2.85 47.94 -9.10
C ILE A 103 2.48 47.58 -7.67
N VAL A 104 2.29 48.56 -6.79
CA VAL A 104 1.86 48.31 -5.40
C VAL A 104 0.47 47.70 -5.36
N ASN A 105 -0.49 48.15 -6.17
CA ASN A 105 -1.80 47.50 -6.25
C ASN A 105 -1.70 46.09 -6.83
N LEU A 106 -0.84 45.83 -7.82
CA LEU A 106 -0.60 44.49 -8.37
C LEU A 106 0.06 43.58 -7.33
N ILE A 107 1.04 44.08 -6.57
CA ILE A 107 1.67 43.35 -5.46
C ILE A 107 0.65 43.09 -4.36
N VAL A 108 -0.18 44.07 -3.99
CA VAL A 108 -1.26 43.92 -3.00
C VAL A 108 -2.32 42.92 -3.49
N ILE A 109 -2.71 42.95 -4.76
CA ILE A 109 -3.65 41.97 -5.36
C ILE A 109 -3.02 40.57 -5.45
N ILE A 110 -1.73 40.45 -5.77
CA ILE A 110 -0.98 39.17 -5.77
C ILE A 110 -0.82 38.63 -4.34
N SER A 111 -0.66 39.50 -3.35
CA SER A 111 -0.62 39.15 -1.92
C SER A 111 -2.00 38.76 -1.38
N LEU A 112 -3.08 39.40 -1.86
CA LEU A 112 -4.46 39.11 -1.46
C LEU A 112 -5.05 37.85 -2.12
N THR A 113 -4.40 37.30 -3.15
CA THR A 113 -4.86 36.11 -3.90
C THR A 113 -4.10 34.83 -3.54
N ARG A 114 -3.12 34.89 -2.63
CA ARG A 114 -2.48 33.69 -2.06
C ARG A 114 -3.28 33.20 -0.86
N GLY A 115 -4.07 32.14 -1.05
CA GLY A 115 -4.53 31.33 0.07
C GLY A 115 -3.35 30.80 0.88
N GLN A 116 -3.50 30.66 2.20
CA GLN A 116 -2.46 30.13 3.07
C GLN A 116 -2.24 28.63 2.79
N ASP A 117 -0.99 28.22 2.59
CA ASP A 117 -0.63 26.81 2.36
C ASP A 117 -0.93 25.96 3.61
N TYR A 118 -1.48 24.76 3.45
CA TYR A 118 -1.93 23.92 4.56
C TYR A 118 -0.77 23.48 5.46
N TYR A 119 0.43 23.36 4.92
CA TYR A 119 1.63 23.04 5.69
C TYR A 119 2.07 24.24 6.56
N GLU A 120 1.98 25.46 6.03
CA GLU A 120 2.23 26.69 6.79
C GLU A 120 1.22 26.87 7.93
N ILE A 121 -0.06 26.57 7.69
CA ILE A 121 -1.11 26.60 8.73
C ILE A 121 -0.76 25.68 9.90
N LEU A 122 -0.21 24.49 9.61
CA LEU A 122 0.23 23.55 10.65
C LEU A 122 1.64 23.85 11.20
N GLY A 123 2.36 24.82 10.64
CA GLY A 123 3.74 25.13 11.03
C GLY A 123 4.71 23.97 10.77
N ILE A 124 4.45 23.16 9.74
CA ILE A 124 5.27 22.01 9.36
C ILE A 124 5.79 22.14 7.93
N ASN A 125 6.84 21.38 7.61
CA ASN A 125 7.34 21.29 6.24
C ASN A 125 6.47 20.32 5.41
N LYS A 126 6.43 20.50 4.08
CA LYS A 126 5.88 19.53 3.12
C LYS A 126 6.45 18.12 3.26
N THR A 127 7.65 18.00 3.86
CA THR A 127 8.31 16.72 4.15
C THR A 127 7.81 16.03 5.43
N ALA A 128 6.93 16.66 6.22
CA ALA A 128 6.47 16.14 7.50
C ALA A 128 5.68 14.84 7.34
N ASP A 129 6.01 13.82 8.14
CA ASP A 129 5.32 12.54 8.12
C ASP A 129 3.92 12.61 8.79
N GLN A 130 3.20 11.49 8.80
CA GLN A 130 1.84 11.45 9.37
C GLN A 130 1.80 11.65 10.88
N ASP A 131 2.88 11.29 11.60
CA ASP A 131 2.98 11.53 13.04
C ASP A 131 3.28 13.01 13.30
N ASP A 132 4.13 13.65 12.50
CA ASP A 132 4.39 15.09 12.55
C ASP A 132 3.14 15.91 12.29
N VAL A 133 2.38 15.58 11.24
CA VAL A 133 1.09 16.22 10.93
C VAL A 133 0.13 16.10 12.12
N ARG A 134 0.03 14.91 12.72
CA ARG A 134 -0.79 14.66 13.91
C ARG A 134 -0.31 15.44 15.14
N ARG A 135 0.99 15.44 15.44
CA ARG A 135 1.57 16.16 16.58
C ARG A 135 1.44 17.67 16.46
N ALA A 136 1.71 18.21 15.28
CA ALA A 136 1.55 19.63 14.99
C ALA A 136 0.08 20.05 15.12
N PHE A 137 -0.83 19.30 14.49
CA PHE A 137 -2.25 19.55 14.63
C PHE A 137 -2.71 19.43 16.09
N LYS A 138 -2.29 18.41 16.86
CA LYS A 138 -2.62 18.27 18.30
C LYS A 138 -2.23 19.53 19.08
N LYS A 139 -0.99 19.99 18.91
CA LYS A 139 -0.49 21.18 19.60
C LYS A 139 -1.32 22.42 19.28
N LEU A 140 -1.59 22.65 17.99
CA LEU A 140 -2.37 23.79 17.52
C LEU A 140 -3.85 23.66 17.90
N ALA A 141 -4.40 22.45 17.89
CA ALA A 141 -5.78 22.17 18.23
C ALA A 141 -6.06 22.47 19.71
N ILE A 142 -5.14 22.15 20.60
CA ILE A 142 -5.25 22.47 22.04
C ILE A 142 -5.13 23.99 22.27
N LEU A 143 -4.25 24.67 21.52
CA LEU A 143 -3.99 26.10 21.69
C LEU A 143 -5.10 26.99 21.11
N TYR A 144 -5.53 26.70 19.87
CA TYR A 144 -6.43 27.55 19.09
C TYR A 144 -7.89 27.10 19.13
N HIS A 145 -8.25 26.14 19.97
CA HIS A 145 -9.64 25.68 20.07
C HIS A 145 -10.58 26.83 20.45
N PRO A 146 -11.76 26.95 19.82
CA PRO A 146 -12.73 28.00 20.14
C PRO A 146 -13.15 28.03 21.62
N ASP A 147 -13.35 26.86 22.26
CA ASP A 147 -13.61 26.76 23.71
C ASP A 147 -12.56 27.43 24.62
N LYS A 148 -11.31 27.60 24.16
CA LYS A 148 -10.24 28.26 24.90
C LYS A 148 -9.97 29.70 24.44
N ASN A 149 -10.55 30.10 23.32
CA ASN A 149 -10.34 31.39 22.67
C ASN A 149 -11.69 32.09 22.47
N ILE A 150 -12.49 32.17 23.53
CA ILE A 150 -13.86 32.72 23.50
C ILE A 150 -13.86 34.21 23.15
N ASP A 151 -12.76 34.91 23.48
CA ASP A 151 -12.60 36.34 23.25
C ASP A 151 -12.24 36.69 21.79
N ASP A 152 -11.86 35.71 20.95
CA ASP A 152 -11.59 35.93 19.54
C ASP A 152 -12.82 35.58 18.68
N PRO A 153 -13.52 36.58 18.08
CA PRO A 153 -14.72 36.33 17.28
C PRO A 153 -14.43 35.50 16.02
N ASN A 154 -13.17 35.40 15.59
CA ASN A 154 -12.75 34.59 14.44
C ASN A 154 -12.16 33.22 14.84
N ALA A 155 -12.22 32.83 16.12
CA ALA A 155 -11.63 31.57 16.60
C ALA A 155 -12.19 30.36 15.86
N HIS A 156 -13.51 30.33 15.62
CA HIS A 156 -14.17 29.26 14.86
C HIS A 156 -13.59 29.12 13.44
N ASP A 157 -13.53 30.21 12.68
CA ASP A 157 -13.06 30.20 11.29
C ASP A 157 -11.59 29.82 11.19
N LYS A 158 -10.75 30.31 12.12
CA LYS A 158 -9.35 29.90 12.23
C LYS A 158 -9.23 28.40 12.50
N PHE A 159 -10.07 27.86 13.37
CA PHE A 159 -10.05 26.44 13.72
C PHE A 159 -10.58 25.54 12.60
N VAL A 160 -11.58 26.00 11.84
CA VAL A 160 -12.08 25.30 10.64
C VAL A 160 -10.99 25.20 9.58
N LYS A 161 -10.21 26.27 9.37
CA LYS A 161 -9.03 26.23 8.47
C LYS A 161 -7.98 25.24 8.96
N LEU A 162 -7.66 25.28 10.26
CA LEU A 162 -6.70 24.37 10.89
C LEU A 162 -7.11 22.90 10.72
N THR A 163 -8.38 22.58 10.97
CA THR A 163 -8.91 21.22 10.87
C THR A 163 -9.02 20.74 9.42
N THR A 164 -9.37 21.63 8.48
CA THR A 164 -9.38 21.33 7.05
C THR A 164 -7.97 20.99 6.54
N ALA A 165 -6.97 21.78 6.95
CA ALA A 165 -5.56 21.51 6.64
C ALA A 165 -5.12 20.14 7.18
N TYR A 166 -5.43 19.84 8.45
CA TYR A 166 -5.12 18.55 9.05
C TYR A 166 -5.78 17.37 8.34
N GLU A 167 -7.10 17.40 8.10
CA GLU A 167 -7.80 16.27 7.47
C GLU A 167 -7.34 16.02 6.03
N THR A 168 -6.98 17.09 5.31
CA THR A 168 -6.40 16.97 3.97
C THR A 168 -5.01 16.35 4.02
N LEU A 169 -4.13 16.83 4.92
CA LEU A 169 -2.74 16.36 5.01
C LEU A 169 -2.60 14.99 5.68
N LYS A 170 -3.59 14.61 6.51
CA LYS A 170 -3.68 13.31 7.17
C LYS A 170 -4.01 12.19 6.19
N ASP A 171 -4.87 12.44 5.21
CA ASP A 171 -5.24 11.45 4.19
C ASP A 171 -4.23 11.50 3.03
N SER A 172 -3.59 10.36 2.72
CA SER A 172 -2.53 10.33 1.72
C SER A 172 -3.01 10.64 0.30
N ASP A 173 -4.24 10.26 -0.06
CA ASP A 173 -4.81 10.55 -1.38
C ASP A 173 -5.23 12.03 -1.49
N LEU A 174 -5.81 12.61 -0.43
CA LEU A 174 -6.15 14.04 -0.40
C LEU A 174 -4.89 14.93 -0.35
N ARG A 175 -3.89 14.56 0.45
CA ARG A 175 -2.59 15.24 0.48
C ARG A 175 -1.95 15.23 -0.90
N HIS A 176 -1.94 14.08 -1.58
CA HIS A 176 -1.41 13.99 -2.93
C HIS A 176 -2.18 14.89 -3.91
N LYS A 177 -3.53 14.91 -3.85
CA LYS A 177 -4.34 15.83 -4.69
C LYS A 177 -4.07 17.30 -4.38
N TYR A 178 -3.91 17.65 -3.11
CA TYR A 178 -3.57 19.01 -2.68
C TYR A 178 -2.17 19.40 -3.18
N ASP A 179 -1.20 18.49 -3.08
CA ASP A 179 0.15 18.73 -3.60
C ASP A 179 0.14 18.90 -5.14
N LEU A 180 -0.77 18.21 -5.84
CA LEU A 180 -0.94 18.30 -7.30
C LEU A 180 -1.62 19.59 -7.77
N TYR A 181 -2.70 20.00 -7.09
CA TYR A 181 -3.67 20.95 -7.64
C TYR A 181 -4.02 22.09 -6.66
N GLY A 182 -3.39 22.13 -5.48
CA GLY A 182 -3.75 23.06 -4.41
C GLY A 182 -5.18 22.81 -3.88
N GLU A 183 -5.77 23.84 -3.28
CA GLU A 183 -7.17 23.77 -2.81
C GLU A 183 -8.16 23.53 -3.95
N ASP A 184 -7.85 23.97 -5.17
CA ASP A 184 -8.74 23.86 -6.34
C ASP A 184 -8.99 22.41 -6.76
N GLY A 185 -8.07 21.49 -6.44
CA GLY A 185 -8.24 20.05 -6.70
C GLY A 185 -9.02 19.31 -5.62
N LEU A 186 -9.44 19.98 -4.55
CA LEU A 186 -10.22 19.40 -3.46
C LEU A 186 -11.70 19.73 -3.66
N ASN A 187 -12.58 18.73 -3.49
CA ASN A 187 -14.02 18.98 -3.51
C ASN A 187 -14.41 19.84 -2.30
N GLN A 188 -15.28 20.84 -2.51
CA GLN A 188 -15.80 21.71 -1.45
C GLN A 188 -16.53 20.94 -0.33
N SER A 189 -17.00 19.71 -0.61
CA SER A 189 -17.58 18.80 0.39
C SER A 189 -16.62 18.36 1.49
N HIS A 190 -15.30 18.56 1.32
CA HIS A 190 -14.29 18.25 2.34
C HIS A 190 -14.04 19.39 3.33
N LYS A 191 -14.59 20.59 3.11
CA LYS A 191 -14.57 21.66 4.12
C LYS A 191 -15.46 21.26 5.28
N LYS A 192 -14.85 20.82 6.38
CA LYS A 192 -15.54 20.36 7.57
C LYS A 192 -15.96 21.57 8.40
N GLN A 193 -17.25 21.81 8.55
CA GLN A 193 -17.76 22.83 9.48
C GLN A 193 -17.75 22.37 10.94
N THR A 194 -17.38 21.11 11.20
CA THR A 194 -17.47 20.49 12.53
C THR A 194 -16.12 19.94 12.98
N TYR A 195 -15.82 20.17 14.25
CA TYR A 195 -14.63 19.70 14.95
C TYR A 195 -15.00 19.15 16.32
N HIS A 196 -14.11 18.37 16.93
CA HIS A 196 -14.34 17.81 18.26
C HIS A 196 -14.07 18.85 19.35
N SER A 197 -14.49 18.61 20.58
CA SER A 197 -14.26 19.54 21.69
C SER A 197 -12.78 19.66 22.07
N TRP A 198 -12.42 20.70 22.82
CA TRP A 198 -11.04 20.86 23.30
C TRP A 198 -10.55 19.64 24.11
N ASN A 199 -11.42 19.11 24.97
CA ASN A 199 -11.13 17.93 25.78
C ASN A 199 -10.88 16.68 24.93
N TYR A 200 -11.47 16.60 23.72
CA TYR A 200 -11.13 15.54 22.78
C TYR A 200 -9.68 15.67 22.33
N TYR A 201 -9.27 16.81 21.79
CA TYR A 201 -7.92 16.96 21.25
C TYR A 201 -6.82 16.83 22.32
N GLN A 202 -7.10 17.22 23.56
CA GLN A 202 -6.19 17.00 24.68
C GLN A 202 -5.96 15.51 24.96
N ASN A 203 -7.00 14.68 24.85
CA ASN A 203 -6.99 13.28 25.28
C ASN A 203 -6.88 12.27 24.12
N SER A 204 -7.07 12.67 22.86
CA SER A 204 -7.20 11.69 21.77
C SER A 204 -5.91 11.06 21.27
N PHE A 205 -4.75 11.59 21.69
CA PHE A 205 -3.42 11.18 21.21
C PHE A 205 -2.64 10.46 22.32
N ILE A 206 -2.99 9.21 22.58
CA ILE A 206 -2.56 8.44 23.76
C ILE A 206 -1.11 7.93 23.62
N TYR A 207 -0.75 7.44 22.42
CA TYR A 207 0.52 6.75 22.15
C TYR A 207 1.39 7.41 21.07
N ASP A 208 0.95 8.52 20.48
CA ASP A 208 1.66 9.19 19.38
C ASP A 208 3.05 9.73 19.78
N ASP A 209 3.27 9.97 21.07
CA ASP A 209 4.53 10.50 21.61
C ASP A 209 5.42 9.40 22.26
N ASP A 210 5.04 8.11 22.17
CA ASP A 210 5.76 7.02 22.83
C ASP A 210 6.73 6.28 21.88
N LYS A 211 7.98 6.11 22.32
CA LYS A 211 9.05 5.46 21.52
C LYS A 211 8.87 3.93 21.40
N TYR A 212 8.25 3.28 22.38
CA TYR A 212 8.22 1.81 22.49
C TYR A 212 6.88 1.22 22.02
N VAL A 213 5.81 2.02 21.98
CA VAL A 213 4.51 1.59 21.46
C VAL A 213 4.43 1.84 19.96
N ILE A 214 4.30 0.76 19.18
CA ILE A 214 4.17 0.86 17.72
C ILE A 214 2.72 1.20 17.36
N ASN A 215 2.48 2.37 16.77
CA ASN A 215 1.16 2.72 16.25
C ASN A 215 0.93 2.01 14.91
N LEU A 216 -0.13 1.21 14.82
CA LEU A 216 -0.50 0.45 13.63
C LEU A 216 -1.81 0.99 13.04
N GLY A 217 -1.89 1.00 11.72
CA GLY A 217 -3.07 1.33 10.95
C GLY A 217 -3.49 0.21 10.00
N LYS A 218 -4.51 0.47 9.17
CA LYS A 218 -5.03 -0.51 8.20
C LYS A 218 -3.95 -1.05 7.24
N ASN A 219 -3.01 -0.19 6.82
CA ASN A 219 -2.06 -0.52 5.74
C ASN A 219 -0.89 -1.42 6.20
N ASP A 220 -0.53 -1.35 7.49
CA ASP A 220 0.65 -2.04 8.03
C ASP A 220 0.31 -3.11 9.07
N TYR A 221 -0.91 -3.11 9.65
CA TYR A 221 -1.33 -4.10 10.65
C TYR A 221 -1.16 -5.55 10.17
N TYR A 222 -1.73 -5.91 9.02
CA TYR A 222 -1.75 -7.31 8.57
C TYR A 222 -0.35 -7.85 8.32
N GLU A 223 0.51 -7.08 7.64
CA GLU A 223 1.89 -7.52 7.41
C GLU A 223 2.71 -7.52 8.70
N SER A 224 2.56 -6.49 9.52
CA SER A 224 3.37 -6.33 10.73
C SER A 224 3.02 -7.40 11.77
N VAL A 225 1.73 -7.72 11.92
CA VAL A 225 1.21 -8.57 13.01
C VAL A 225 0.89 -9.99 12.53
N ILE A 226 0.07 -10.15 11.48
CA ILE A 226 -0.47 -11.46 11.06
C ILE A 226 0.58 -12.29 10.32
N ASN A 227 1.41 -11.65 9.48
CA ASN A 227 2.46 -12.32 8.70
C ASN A 227 3.86 -12.21 9.36
N SER A 228 3.90 -12.00 10.68
CA SER A 228 5.13 -11.71 11.39
C SER A 228 5.89 -12.95 11.85
N HIS A 229 7.21 -12.89 11.76
CA HIS A 229 8.11 -13.84 12.41
C HIS A 229 8.39 -13.50 13.87
N SER A 230 7.78 -12.43 14.39
CA SER A 230 7.86 -12.00 15.79
C SER A 230 6.50 -12.16 16.46
N SER A 231 6.49 -12.34 17.78
CA SER A 231 5.25 -12.27 18.56
C SER A 231 4.85 -10.79 18.76
N TRP A 232 3.54 -10.52 18.77
CA TRP A 232 2.97 -9.19 18.95
C TRP A 232 1.95 -9.18 20.09
N PHE A 233 1.88 -8.05 20.80
CA PHE A 233 0.77 -7.75 21.69
C PHE A 233 0.19 -6.40 21.31
N VAL A 234 -1.07 -6.41 20.87
CA VAL A 234 -1.72 -5.25 20.27
C VAL A 234 -2.85 -4.76 21.16
N ASN A 235 -2.83 -3.46 21.49
CA ASN A 235 -3.91 -2.77 22.18
C ASN A 235 -4.82 -2.05 21.18
N PHE A 236 -6.03 -2.57 21.00
CA PHE A 236 -7.10 -1.93 20.23
C PHE A 236 -7.87 -1.00 21.16
N TYR A 237 -7.77 0.31 20.91
CA TYR A 237 -8.29 1.35 21.79
C TYR A 237 -9.15 2.36 21.04
N SER A 238 -9.90 3.15 21.81
CA SER A 238 -10.58 4.35 21.34
C SER A 238 -10.10 5.57 22.16
N PRO A 239 -9.85 6.72 21.52
CA PRO A 239 -9.58 8.01 22.17
C PRO A 239 -10.56 8.41 23.28
N MET A 240 -11.84 8.10 23.07
CA MET A 240 -12.95 8.49 23.96
C MET A 240 -13.23 7.49 25.09
N CYS A 241 -12.34 6.51 25.27
CA CYS A 241 -12.54 5.42 26.22
C CYS A 241 -11.75 5.66 27.50
N SER A 242 -12.44 5.94 28.62
CA SER A 242 -11.81 6.14 29.93
C SER A 242 -10.94 4.95 30.37
N HIS A 243 -11.38 3.71 30.13
CA HIS A 243 -10.59 2.52 30.43
C HIS A 243 -9.28 2.44 29.61
N CYS A 244 -9.26 3.03 28.42
CA CYS A 244 -8.10 3.07 27.54
C CYS A 244 -7.06 4.06 28.09
N HIS A 245 -7.52 5.20 28.61
CA HIS A 245 -6.69 6.16 29.34
C HIS A 245 -6.06 5.56 30.60
N HIS A 246 -6.85 4.82 31.40
CA HIS A 246 -6.32 4.14 32.59
C HIS A 246 -5.29 3.05 32.25
N LEU A 247 -5.44 2.36 31.12
CA LEU A 247 -4.48 1.36 30.67
C LEU A 247 -3.20 1.99 30.10
N ALA A 248 -3.26 3.19 29.53
CA ALA A 248 -2.17 3.76 28.76
C ALA A 248 -0.82 3.85 29.51
N PRO A 249 -0.75 4.32 30.76
CA PRO A 249 0.51 4.33 31.52
C PRO A 249 1.11 2.93 31.69
N THR A 250 0.28 1.94 32.01
CA THR A 250 0.71 0.54 32.15
C THR A 250 1.20 -0.02 30.82
N TRP A 251 0.48 0.25 29.72
CA TRP A 251 0.84 -0.23 28.39
C TRP A 251 2.21 0.30 27.94
N LYS A 252 2.50 1.59 28.19
CA LYS A 252 3.81 2.21 27.91
C LYS A 252 4.93 1.58 28.73
N LYS A 253 4.69 1.30 30.02
CA LYS A 253 5.66 0.60 30.88
C LYS A 253 5.94 -0.82 30.37
N VAL A 254 4.90 -1.57 30.01
CA VAL A 254 5.04 -2.91 29.41
C VAL A 254 5.80 -2.85 28.10
N ALA A 255 5.50 -1.87 27.23
CA ALA A 255 6.22 -1.65 25.97
C ALA A 255 7.72 -1.46 26.20
N LYS A 256 8.09 -0.64 27.18
CA LYS A 256 9.49 -0.43 27.56
C LYS A 256 10.13 -1.70 28.15
N LEU A 257 9.42 -2.43 29.01
CA LEU A 257 9.95 -3.62 29.68
C LEU A 257 10.17 -4.81 28.75
N LEU A 258 9.30 -4.96 27.76
CA LEU A 258 9.34 -6.06 26.78
C LEU A 258 10.03 -5.65 25.46
N ASP A 259 10.69 -4.49 25.43
CA ASP A 259 11.45 -4.07 24.26
C ASP A 259 12.54 -5.10 23.93
N GLY A 260 12.56 -5.53 22.66
CA GLY A 260 13.43 -6.60 22.18
C GLY A 260 12.94 -8.03 22.44
N VAL A 261 11.92 -8.24 23.29
CA VAL A 261 11.34 -9.57 23.58
C VAL A 261 10.18 -9.87 22.63
N ILE A 262 9.18 -9.00 22.62
CA ILE A 262 8.06 -9.03 21.68
C ILE A 262 7.75 -7.62 21.18
N LYS A 263 6.91 -7.50 20.17
CA LYS A 263 6.47 -6.21 19.65
C LYS A 263 5.20 -5.77 20.37
N ILE A 264 5.23 -4.57 20.95
CA ILE A 264 4.07 -3.95 21.62
C ILE A 264 3.51 -2.86 20.73
N ALA A 265 2.21 -2.94 20.44
CA ALA A 265 1.55 -2.06 19.49
C ALA A 265 0.23 -1.51 20.00
N ALA A 266 -0.26 -0.47 19.35
CA ALA A 266 -1.58 0.09 19.57
C ALA A 266 -2.28 0.40 18.24
N VAL A 267 -3.57 0.12 18.16
CA VAL A 267 -4.44 0.43 17.03
C VAL A 267 -5.55 1.35 17.52
N ASN A 268 -5.61 2.55 16.97
CA ASN A 268 -6.72 3.47 17.21
C ASN A 268 -7.92 3.06 16.34
N CYS A 269 -8.96 2.52 16.97
CA CYS A 269 -10.14 2.01 16.28
C CYS A 269 -11.13 3.09 15.84
N GLU A 270 -11.01 4.32 16.32
CA GLU A 270 -11.80 5.45 15.80
C GLU A 270 -11.33 5.82 14.40
N TYR A 271 -10.01 5.84 14.18
CA TYR A 271 -9.42 6.06 12.86
C TYR A 271 -9.41 4.81 11.98
N ASN A 272 -9.29 3.62 12.58
CA ASN A 272 -9.19 2.34 11.86
C ASN A 272 -10.41 1.45 12.09
N TRP A 273 -11.62 2.02 11.99
CA TRP A 273 -12.86 1.30 12.31
C TRP A 273 -13.05 0.01 11.50
N GLN A 274 -12.71 0.03 10.21
CA GLN A 274 -12.81 -1.14 9.34
C GLN A 274 -11.89 -2.27 9.80
N LEU A 275 -10.65 -1.93 10.14
CA LEU A 275 -9.68 -2.89 10.65
C LEU A 275 -10.19 -3.51 11.96
N CYS A 276 -10.64 -2.69 12.90
CA CYS A 276 -11.12 -3.18 14.19
C CYS A 276 -12.39 -4.04 14.04
N LEU A 277 -13.28 -3.71 13.10
CA LEU A 277 -14.43 -4.54 12.76
C LEU A 277 -14.01 -5.88 12.14
N GLN A 278 -13.06 -5.86 11.19
CA GLN A 278 -12.51 -7.05 10.52
C GLN A 278 -11.80 -7.99 11.50
N VAL A 279 -11.06 -7.44 12.46
CA VAL A 279 -10.40 -8.21 13.53
C VAL A 279 -11.41 -8.71 14.58
N GLY A 280 -12.65 -8.19 14.57
CA GLY A 280 -13.72 -8.61 15.49
C GLY A 280 -13.66 -7.93 16.86
N ILE A 281 -13.09 -6.73 16.95
CA ILE A 281 -13.04 -5.94 18.19
C ILE A 281 -14.42 -5.37 18.50
N ARG A 282 -14.98 -5.73 19.65
CA ARG A 282 -16.33 -5.34 20.09
C ARG A 282 -16.35 -4.40 21.30
N ALA A 283 -15.23 -4.24 21.99
CA ALA A 283 -15.11 -3.42 23.19
C ALA A 283 -13.68 -2.88 23.33
N TYR A 284 -13.53 -1.77 24.06
CA TYR A 284 -12.24 -1.10 24.26
C TYR A 284 -11.89 -0.94 25.75
N PRO A 285 -10.59 -1.02 26.12
CA PRO A 285 -9.50 -1.52 25.29
C PRO A 285 -9.58 -3.04 25.15
N ALA A 286 -9.28 -3.56 23.96
CA ALA A 286 -9.11 -4.99 23.69
C ALA A 286 -7.63 -5.30 23.44
N LEU A 287 -7.11 -6.29 24.17
CA LEU A 287 -5.72 -6.69 24.12
C LEU A 287 -5.64 -8.06 23.43
N LEU A 288 -4.94 -8.15 22.30
CA LEU A 288 -4.76 -9.39 21.54
C LEU A 288 -3.28 -9.74 21.41
N TYR A 289 -2.92 -10.95 21.82
CA TYR A 289 -1.58 -11.51 21.66
C TYR A 289 -1.53 -12.41 20.43
N PHE A 290 -0.55 -12.16 19.57
CA PHE A 290 -0.26 -12.94 18.38
C PHE A 290 1.07 -13.64 18.59
N GLN A 291 1.04 -14.97 18.61
CA GLN A 291 2.26 -15.76 18.67
C GLN A 291 3.02 -15.68 17.34
N LYS A 292 4.36 -15.79 17.38
CA LYS A 292 5.19 -15.87 16.18
C LYS A 292 4.64 -16.89 15.17
N ASN A 293 4.53 -16.47 13.90
CA ASN A 293 3.97 -17.27 12.79
C ASN A 293 2.50 -17.71 12.96
N SER A 294 1.73 -17.07 13.86
CA SER A 294 0.28 -17.31 14.00
C SER A 294 -0.52 -16.21 13.32
N GLN A 295 -1.55 -16.61 12.56
CA GLN A 295 -2.55 -15.69 12.02
C GLN A 295 -3.70 -15.40 13.00
N HIS A 296 -3.76 -16.12 14.12
CA HIS A 296 -4.82 -16.01 15.11
C HIS A 296 -4.32 -15.28 16.36
N GLY A 297 -5.06 -14.25 16.76
CA GLY A 297 -4.82 -13.51 18.00
C GLY A 297 -5.61 -14.08 19.17
N GLU A 298 -4.93 -14.29 20.30
CA GLU A 298 -5.55 -14.69 21.57
C GLU A 298 -5.96 -13.45 22.36
N HIS A 299 -7.20 -13.41 22.83
CA HIS A 299 -7.68 -12.32 23.69
C HIS A 299 -7.11 -12.41 25.11
N TYR A 300 -6.46 -11.35 25.56
CA TYR A 300 -6.07 -11.20 26.95
C TYR A 300 -7.24 -10.71 27.80
N ARG A 301 -7.60 -11.49 28.82
CA ARG A 301 -8.70 -11.19 29.77
C ARG A 301 -8.24 -11.03 31.22
N GLY A 302 -6.92 -11.04 31.46
CA GLY A 302 -6.34 -10.94 32.79
C GLY A 302 -6.39 -9.52 33.38
N LYS A 303 -5.81 -9.37 34.58
CA LYS A 303 -5.67 -8.08 35.25
C LYS A 303 -4.76 -7.16 34.44
N LYS A 304 -5.18 -5.92 34.21
CA LYS A 304 -4.43 -4.94 33.40
C LYS A 304 -3.30 -4.24 34.19
N THR A 305 -2.56 -4.98 35.01
CA THR A 305 -1.37 -4.49 35.71
C THR A 305 -0.11 -4.83 34.91
N GLN A 306 0.99 -4.15 35.17
CA GLN A 306 2.25 -4.37 34.48
C GLN A 306 2.71 -5.83 34.64
N GLU A 307 2.66 -6.34 35.87
CA GLU A 307 3.13 -7.68 36.25
C GLU A 307 2.31 -8.77 35.56
N ALA A 308 0.98 -8.65 35.59
CA ALA A 308 0.07 -9.63 35.02
C ALA A 308 0.13 -9.68 33.48
N ILE A 309 0.36 -8.53 32.84
CA ILE A 309 0.53 -8.45 31.38
C ILE A 309 1.90 -9.03 30.98
N THR A 310 2.96 -8.64 31.68
CA THR A 310 4.32 -9.16 31.43
C THR A 310 4.37 -10.67 31.60
N ARG A 311 3.82 -11.20 32.70
CA ARG A 311 3.84 -12.65 32.97
C ARG A 311 3.07 -13.44 31.91
N PHE A 312 1.89 -12.96 31.51
CA PHE A 312 1.12 -13.56 30.43
C PHE A 312 1.91 -13.70 29.12
N VAL A 313 2.73 -12.70 28.80
CA VAL A 313 3.60 -12.74 27.61
C VAL A 313 4.71 -13.76 27.81
N LEU A 314 5.43 -13.70 28.92
CA LEU A 314 6.57 -14.58 29.19
C LEU A 314 6.17 -16.06 29.16
N ASP A 315 5.02 -16.40 29.76
CA ASP A 315 4.48 -17.77 29.77
C ASP A 315 4.23 -18.32 28.35
N ARG A 316 3.93 -17.45 27.37
CA ARG A 316 3.64 -17.82 25.97
C ARG A 316 4.87 -17.87 25.07
N LEU A 317 6.03 -17.46 25.56
CA LEU A 317 7.28 -17.61 24.82
C LEU A 317 7.73 -19.08 24.78
N ASN A 318 7.24 -19.92 25.73
CA ASN A 318 7.58 -21.34 25.86
C ASN A 318 9.11 -21.57 25.84
N ILE A 319 9.83 -20.77 26.62
CA ILE A 319 11.29 -20.81 26.71
C ILE A 319 11.68 -21.72 27.87
N HIS A 320 12.52 -22.71 27.59
CA HIS A 320 13.10 -23.59 28.60
C HIS A 320 14.62 -23.36 28.66
N ILE A 321 15.12 -22.93 29.82
CA ILE A 321 16.55 -22.71 30.06
C ILE A 321 17.10 -23.99 30.68
N HIS A 322 18.03 -24.63 29.98
CA HIS A 322 18.60 -25.90 30.41
C HIS A 322 19.62 -25.69 31.53
N GLU A 323 19.45 -26.41 32.64
CA GLU A 323 20.38 -26.44 33.78
C GLU A 323 21.56 -27.38 33.50
N LEU A 324 22.77 -26.92 33.73
CA LEU A 324 24.00 -27.68 33.50
C LEU A 324 24.36 -28.51 34.74
N SER A 325 24.86 -29.73 34.50
CA SER A 325 25.59 -30.45 35.53
C SER A 325 26.97 -29.83 35.71
N GLU A 326 27.58 -30.05 36.88
CA GLU A 326 28.92 -29.58 37.20
C GLU A 326 29.97 -30.06 36.17
N PHE A 327 29.85 -31.30 35.71
CA PHE A 327 30.69 -31.86 34.65
C PHE A 327 30.59 -31.02 33.37
N HIS A 328 29.37 -30.80 32.86
CA HIS A 328 29.17 -30.02 31.64
C HIS A 328 29.64 -28.58 31.84
N PHE A 329 29.35 -27.95 32.98
CA PHE A 329 29.82 -26.60 33.29
C PHE A 329 31.34 -26.48 33.18
N LYS A 330 32.10 -27.43 33.74
CA LYS A 330 33.56 -27.50 33.62
C LYS A 330 34.01 -27.67 32.15
N GLU A 331 33.34 -28.51 31.38
CA GLU A 331 33.64 -28.68 29.95
C GLU A 331 33.35 -27.43 29.12
N TYR A 332 32.29 -26.69 29.46
CA TYR A 332 31.99 -25.38 28.87
C TYR A 332 33.11 -24.39 29.15
N LEU A 333 33.51 -24.20 30.42
CA LEU A 333 34.57 -23.25 30.79
C LEU A 333 35.94 -23.57 30.18
N THR A 334 36.25 -24.85 29.96
CA THR A 334 37.54 -25.28 29.39
C THR A 334 37.56 -25.29 27.86
N GLY A 335 36.44 -24.96 27.19
CA GLY A 335 36.37 -24.92 25.74
C GLY A 335 36.46 -26.31 25.08
N LYS A 336 36.31 -27.40 25.85
CA LYS A 336 36.34 -28.77 25.32
C LYS A 336 35.14 -29.07 24.42
N ILE A 337 34.03 -28.36 24.62
CA ILE A 337 32.84 -28.49 23.80
C ILE A 337 32.88 -27.45 22.67
N VAL A 338 33.11 -27.90 21.44
CA VAL A 338 33.05 -27.03 20.26
C VAL A 338 31.60 -26.60 20.00
N LYS A 339 31.35 -25.29 20.03
CA LYS A 339 30.01 -24.71 19.81
C LYS A 339 29.94 -23.90 18.53
N LYS A 340 28.77 -23.95 17.90
CA LYS A 340 28.44 -23.17 16.69
C LYS A 340 27.86 -21.78 17.01
N MET A 341 27.58 -21.49 18.28
CA MET A 341 26.93 -20.26 18.75
C MET A 341 27.53 -19.88 20.13
N PRO A 342 27.61 -18.58 20.47
CA PRO A 342 27.99 -18.15 21.82
C PRO A 342 27.03 -18.72 22.88
N VAL A 343 27.52 -18.89 24.10
CA VAL A 343 26.75 -19.44 25.22
C VAL A 343 26.77 -18.44 26.38
N LEU A 344 25.63 -18.17 26.98
CA LEU A 344 25.52 -17.43 28.24
C LEU A 344 25.09 -18.40 29.33
N ILE A 345 25.85 -18.48 30.41
CA ILE A 345 25.53 -19.30 31.57
C ILE A 345 25.19 -18.37 32.72
N PHE A 346 23.94 -18.39 33.18
CA PHE A 346 23.57 -17.77 34.45
C PHE A 346 24.10 -18.61 35.59
N ILE A 347 24.76 -17.97 36.55
CA ILE A 347 25.27 -18.61 37.76
C ILE A 347 24.32 -18.25 38.90
N CYS A 348 23.84 -19.25 39.61
CA CYS A 348 22.95 -19.12 40.76
C CYS A 348 23.54 -19.89 41.94
N ASP A 349 23.23 -19.46 43.16
CA ASP A 349 23.55 -20.21 44.38
C ASP A 349 22.46 -21.24 44.71
N ASP A 350 22.65 -21.99 45.80
CA ASP A 350 21.69 -22.97 46.33
C ASP A 350 20.30 -22.39 46.67
N GLN A 351 20.20 -21.07 46.88
CA GLN A 351 18.96 -20.35 47.15
C GLN A 351 18.36 -19.72 45.88
N GLN A 352 18.98 -19.92 44.71
CA GLN A 352 18.68 -19.24 43.45
C GLN A 352 18.79 -17.70 43.52
N ASN A 353 19.65 -17.17 44.37
CA ASN A 353 19.98 -15.75 44.44
C ASN A 353 20.83 -15.35 43.22
N CYS A 354 20.16 -15.18 42.09
CA CYS A 354 20.68 -14.70 40.83
C CYS A 354 19.57 -13.92 40.10
N PHE A 355 19.73 -13.64 38.81
CA PHE A 355 18.65 -13.07 38.00
C PHE A 355 17.38 -13.92 38.09
N THR A 356 16.23 -13.29 38.29
CA THR A 356 14.94 -13.98 38.47
C THR A 356 14.56 -14.83 37.24
N PRO A 357 13.68 -15.84 37.37
CA PRO A 357 13.23 -16.64 36.22
C PRO A 357 12.72 -15.78 35.05
N ASP A 358 11.95 -14.73 35.35
CA ASP A 358 11.38 -13.81 34.36
C ASP A 358 12.48 -13.01 33.64
N GLU A 359 13.54 -12.57 34.35
CA GLU A 359 14.71 -11.89 33.76
C GLU A 359 15.54 -12.81 32.88
N ARG A 360 15.74 -14.06 33.30
CA ARG A 360 16.46 -15.06 32.48
C ARG A 360 15.69 -15.37 31.19
N ILE A 361 14.36 -15.52 31.27
CA ILE A 361 13.49 -15.67 30.10
C ILE A 361 13.57 -14.44 29.20
N LYS A 362 13.56 -13.22 29.78
CA LYS A 362 13.71 -11.96 29.03
C LYS A 362 15.01 -11.94 28.23
N VAL A 363 16.15 -12.28 28.84
CA VAL A 363 17.44 -12.34 28.13
C VAL A 363 17.41 -13.42 27.05
N THR A 364 16.94 -14.62 27.37
CA THR A 364 16.84 -15.72 26.40
C THR A 364 15.99 -15.36 25.19
N ALA A 365 14.86 -14.68 25.41
CA ALA A 365 13.98 -14.21 24.34
C ALA A 365 14.62 -13.08 23.51
N THR A 366 15.30 -12.15 24.19
CA THR A 366 15.96 -11.00 23.53
C THR A 366 17.09 -11.45 22.59
N PHE A 367 17.77 -12.54 22.96
CA PHE A 367 18.89 -13.10 22.20
C PHE A 367 18.54 -14.43 21.51
N ASP A 368 17.26 -14.69 21.24
CA ASP A 368 16.80 -15.90 20.55
C ASP A 368 17.61 -16.11 19.26
N LYS A 369 18.20 -17.31 19.10
CA LYS A 369 19.09 -17.70 17.99
C LYS A 369 20.42 -16.95 17.86
N LEU A 370 20.77 -16.10 18.82
CA LEU A 370 22.05 -15.38 18.85
C LEU A 370 22.98 -15.90 19.95
N ILE A 371 22.41 -16.24 21.12
CA ILE A 371 23.14 -16.72 22.27
C ILE A 371 22.38 -17.92 22.85
N ASP A 372 23.08 -19.04 23.08
CA ASP A 372 22.51 -20.19 23.77
C ASP A 372 22.51 -19.92 25.27
N VAL A 373 21.35 -19.79 25.90
CA VAL A 373 21.25 -19.47 27.33
C VAL A 373 21.10 -20.75 28.14
N LYS A 374 21.94 -20.88 29.17
CA LYS A 374 21.98 -21.97 30.14
C LYS A 374 21.97 -21.41 31.55
N MET A 375 21.74 -22.29 32.52
CA MET A 375 21.89 -21.97 33.94
C MET A 375 22.75 -23.02 34.63
N PHE A 376 23.46 -22.62 35.67
CA PHE A 376 24.23 -23.49 36.54
C PHE A 376 24.01 -23.07 37.99
N THR A 377 23.73 -24.04 38.85
CA THR A 377 23.55 -23.83 40.28
C THR A 377 24.83 -24.26 41.01
N CYS A 378 25.52 -23.31 41.62
CA CYS A 378 26.66 -23.56 42.49
C CYS A 378 26.18 -24.09 43.83
N LYS A 379 26.71 -25.25 44.23
CA LYS A 379 26.38 -25.91 45.49
C LYS A 379 27.52 -25.77 46.49
N ASN A 380 27.19 -25.45 47.75
CA ASN A 380 28.13 -25.41 48.88
C ASN A 380 29.42 -24.60 48.61
N ASP A 381 29.33 -23.50 47.84
CA ASP A 381 30.46 -22.64 47.46
C ASP A 381 31.62 -23.30 46.67
N GLU A 382 31.48 -24.56 46.25
CA GLU A 382 32.54 -25.34 45.55
C GLU A 382 32.89 -24.79 44.15
N CYS A 383 32.13 -23.83 43.63
CA CYS A 383 32.41 -23.19 42.34
C CYS A 383 33.38 -22.00 42.45
N HIS A 384 33.61 -21.44 43.64
CA HIS A 384 34.36 -20.20 43.83
C HIS A 384 35.88 -20.33 43.64
N ASP A 385 36.38 -21.56 43.48
CA ASP A 385 37.75 -21.82 43.05
C ASP A 385 38.04 -21.31 41.62
N LYS A 386 36.99 -21.00 40.83
CA LYS A 386 37.11 -20.61 39.41
C LYS A 386 36.35 -19.34 39.02
N ILE A 387 35.40 -18.88 39.85
CA ILE A 387 34.57 -17.70 39.60
C ILE A 387 34.40 -16.87 40.87
N TYR A 388 34.28 -15.54 40.74
CA TYR A 388 34.08 -14.66 41.89
C TYR A 388 32.68 -14.83 42.49
N TYR A 389 32.54 -14.46 43.78
CA TYR A 389 31.28 -14.54 44.51
C TYR A 389 30.15 -13.67 43.92
N ASP A 390 30.51 -12.62 43.19
CA ASP A 390 29.57 -11.69 42.55
C ASP A 390 29.41 -11.93 41.04
N THR A 391 29.92 -13.05 40.51
CA THR A 391 29.73 -13.46 39.11
C THR A 391 28.32 -14.05 38.91
N ASN A 392 27.39 -13.24 38.40
CA ASN A 392 26.01 -13.70 38.14
C ASN A 392 25.81 -14.33 36.75
N ALA A 393 26.75 -14.10 35.82
CA ALA A 393 26.69 -14.63 34.46
C ALA A 393 28.08 -14.79 33.84
N VAL A 394 28.23 -15.79 32.97
CA VAL A 394 29.45 -16.05 32.19
C VAL A 394 29.10 -16.15 30.72
N TYR A 395 29.74 -15.32 29.89
CA TYR A 395 29.61 -15.37 28.43
C TYR A 395 30.77 -16.12 27.81
N LEU A 396 30.43 -17.08 26.95
CA LEU A 396 31.37 -17.92 26.23
C LEU A 396 31.29 -17.58 24.75
N PRO A 397 32.36 -17.02 24.14
CA PRO A 397 32.38 -16.71 22.73
C PRO A 397 32.39 -17.99 21.86
N ILE A 398 32.20 -17.84 20.55
CA ILE A 398 32.35 -18.97 19.60
C ILE A 398 33.79 -19.50 19.69
N TYR A 399 33.94 -20.80 19.91
CA TYR A 399 35.24 -21.43 20.07
C TYR A 399 36.16 -21.15 18.86
N ASN A 400 37.30 -20.52 19.12
CA ASN A 400 38.38 -20.33 18.16
C ASN A 400 39.60 -21.14 18.61
N LYS A 401 40.13 -21.99 17.72
CA LYS A 401 41.29 -22.86 18.00
C LYS A 401 42.53 -22.08 18.48
N SER A 402 42.61 -20.78 18.19
CA SER A 402 43.74 -19.92 18.54
C SER A 402 43.59 -19.20 19.89
N PHE A 403 42.38 -19.07 20.45
CA PHE A 403 42.14 -18.32 21.69
C PHE A 403 40.77 -18.70 22.29
N TRP A 404 40.76 -19.22 23.53
CA TRP A 404 39.56 -19.50 24.30
C TRP A 404 39.62 -18.79 25.65
N GLU A 405 38.74 -17.81 25.85
CA GLU A 405 38.66 -17.04 27.10
C GLU A 405 37.18 -16.78 27.44
N PRO A 406 36.66 -17.37 28.53
CA PRO A 406 35.37 -17.00 29.10
C PRO A 406 35.36 -15.55 29.60
N ILE A 407 34.25 -14.84 29.38
CA ILE A 407 34.03 -13.48 29.87
C ILE A 407 33.12 -13.54 31.09
N TYR A 408 33.64 -13.14 32.24
CA TYR A 408 32.91 -13.10 33.51
C TYR A 408 32.23 -11.74 33.68
N PHE A 409 30.94 -11.77 34.05
CA PHE A 409 30.16 -10.56 34.32
C PHE A 409 30.03 -10.34 35.82
N ASP A 410 31.11 -9.87 36.43
CA ASP A 410 31.22 -9.63 37.87
C ASP A 410 30.48 -8.35 38.27
N GLY A 411 29.80 -8.40 39.42
CA GLY A 411 29.13 -7.25 40.03
C GLY A 411 27.91 -6.72 39.27
N ILE A 412 27.36 -7.48 38.31
CA ILE A 412 26.19 -7.07 37.52
C ILE A 412 24.91 -7.67 38.10
N PHE A 413 24.07 -6.82 38.68
CA PHE A 413 22.78 -7.20 39.26
C PHE A 413 21.58 -6.65 38.47
N ASP A 414 21.78 -5.62 37.64
CA ASP A 414 20.73 -5.07 36.78
C ASP A 414 20.70 -5.77 35.41
N ILE A 415 19.52 -6.25 35.03
CA ILE A 415 19.31 -7.01 33.79
C ILE A 415 19.57 -6.18 32.53
N ASN A 416 19.31 -4.87 32.57
CA ASN A 416 19.51 -4.01 31.40
C ASN A 416 21.01 -3.79 31.16
N THR A 417 21.78 -3.62 32.23
CA THR A 417 23.25 -3.55 32.19
C THR A 417 23.85 -4.84 31.63
N LEU A 418 23.32 -6.01 32.02
CA LEU A 418 23.74 -7.29 31.42
C LEU A 418 23.42 -7.34 29.91
N ILE A 419 22.21 -6.94 29.51
CA ILE A 419 21.81 -6.90 28.08
C ILE A 419 22.75 -5.99 27.28
N GLU A 420 23.11 -4.81 27.79
CA GLU A 420 24.05 -3.90 27.12
C GLU A 420 25.43 -4.54 26.94
N LYS A 421 25.99 -5.14 28.00
CA LYS A 421 27.30 -5.82 27.89
C LYS A 421 27.25 -7.01 26.93
N LEU A 422 26.17 -7.79 26.90
CA LEU A 422 25.98 -8.89 25.96
C LEU A 422 25.92 -8.41 24.51
N LEU A 423 25.25 -7.28 24.25
CA LEU A 423 25.20 -6.69 22.92
C LEU A 423 26.57 -6.19 22.46
N ASP A 424 27.42 -5.73 23.37
CA ASP A 424 28.80 -5.38 23.04
C ASP A 424 29.61 -6.61 22.57
N GLN A 425 29.34 -7.80 23.13
CA GLN A 425 30.04 -9.05 22.78
C GLN A 425 29.63 -9.66 21.43
N LEU A 426 28.42 -9.36 20.93
CA LEU A 426 27.97 -9.89 19.65
C LEU A 426 28.77 -9.28 18.48
N PRO A 427 29.02 -10.02 17.38
CA PRO A 427 29.72 -9.49 16.22
C PRO A 427 28.92 -8.34 15.59
N GLY A 428 29.54 -7.17 15.43
CA GLY A 428 28.94 -6.05 14.71
C GLY A 428 28.90 -6.27 13.20
N PRO A 429 28.20 -5.42 12.43
CA PRO A 429 28.29 -5.44 10.98
C PRO A 429 29.75 -5.34 10.52
N GLN A 430 30.14 -6.22 9.60
CA GLN A 430 31.51 -6.28 9.09
C GLN A 430 31.82 -5.00 8.30
N GLU A 431 32.95 -4.35 8.58
CA GLU A 431 33.46 -3.30 7.69
C GLU A 431 33.90 -3.94 6.38
N LEU A 432 33.28 -3.55 5.27
CA LEU A 432 33.55 -4.15 3.97
C LEU A 432 34.81 -3.54 3.37
N SER A 433 35.76 -4.41 3.02
CA SER A 433 36.99 -4.03 2.33
C SER A 433 36.74 -3.72 0.85
N ASP A 434 37.73 -3.15 0.16
CA ASP A 434 37.65 -2.88 -1.29
C ASP A 434 37.36 -4.16 -2.09
N ASN A 435 37.92 -5.30 -1.67
CA ASN A 435 37.66 -6.61 -2.28
C ASN A 435 36.20 -7.04 -2.08
N ASP A 436 35.62 -6.80 -0.90
CA ASP A 436 34.22 -7.09 -0.62
C ASP A 436 33.30 -6.20 -1.45
N ILE A 437 33.65 -4.92 -1.62
CA ILE A 437 32.93 -3.97 -2.48
C ILE A 437 32.95 -4.43 -3.94
N HIS A 438 34.10 -4.88 -4.44
CA HIS A 438 34.18 -5.50 -5.77
C HIS A 438 33.34 -6.78 -5.86
N GLY A 439 33.29 -7.58 -4.79
CA GLY A 439 32.38 -8.71 -4.65
C GLY A 439 30.90 -8.30 -4.78
N LEU A 440 30.47 -7.25 -4.07
CA LEU A 440 29.11 -6.70 -4.16
C LEU A 440 28.78 -6.23 -5.57
N GLN A 441 29.73 -5.62 -6.28
CA GLN A 441 29.54 -5.22 -7.69
C GLN A 441 29.36 -6.42 -8.61
N ARG A 442 30.04 -7.54 -8.34
CA ARG A 442 29.85 -8.80 -9.07
C ARG A 442 28.50 -9.44 -8.75
N ILE A 443 28.10 -9.46 -7.47
CA ILE A 443 26.78 -9.95 -7.05
C ILE A 443 25.65 -9.10 -7.67
N LYS A 444 25.82 -7.78 -7.78
CA LYS A 444 24.85 -6.93 -8.50
C LYS A 444 24.70 -7.33 -9.99
N LYS A 445 25.73 -7.95 -10.59
CA LYS A 445 25.74 -8.40 -11.99
C LYS A 445 25.35 -9.87 -12.17
N MET A 446 25.44 -10.70 -11.12
CA MET A 446 25.21 -12.15 -11.18
C MET A 446 24.19 -12.55 -10.12
N LYS A 447 23.18 -13.35 -10.48
CA LYS A 447 22.27 -13.95 -9.50
C LYS A 447 23.10 -14.73 -8.47
N SER A 448 22.92 -14.44 -7.18
CA SER A 448 23.67 -15.03 -6.07
C SER A 448 22.70 -15.50 -5.01
N ASP A 449 23.02 -16.58 -4.30
CA ASP A 449 22.17 -17.06 -3.20
C ASP A 449 22.33 -16.23 -1.90
N VAL A 450 23.20 -15.21 -1.91
CA VAL A 450 23.57 -14.43 -0.72
C VAL A 450 22.92 -13.04 -0.74
N SER A 451 22.20 -12.71 0.33
CA SER A 451 21.66 -11.37 0.55
C SER A 451 22.56 -10.55 1.46
N TRP A 452 22.68 -9.25 1.21
CA TRP A 452 23.43 -8.32 2.07
C TRP A 452 22.57 -7.14 2.50
N LEU A 453 22.56 -6.85 3.80
CA LEU A 453 22.07 -5.59 4.33
C LEU A 453 23.30 -4.75 4.71
N VAL A 454 23.45 -3.61 4.03
CA VAL A 454 24.65 -2.77 4.12
C VAL A 454 24.29 -1.39 4.66
N CYS A 455 24.96 -0.97 5.73
CA CYS A 455 24.88 0.40 6.25
C CYS A 455 25.94 1.28 5.60
N PHE A 456 25.51 2.33 4.90
CA PHE A 456 26.38 3.36 4.35
C PHE A 456 26.43 4.54 5.31
N TYR A 457 27.63 4.92 5.76
CA TYR A 457 27.80 5.96 6.76
C TYR A 457 28.97 6.89 6.42
N MET A 458 29.01 8.05 7.07
CA MET A 458 30.08 9.04 6.96
C MET A 458 30.38 9.62 8.35
N GLY A 459 31.66 9.81 8.68
CA GLY A 459 32.09 10.30 9.99
C GLY A 459 32.14 9.22 11.07
N ASP A 460 32.09 9.65 12.34
CA ASP A 460 32.29 8.78 13.51
C ASP A 460 31.00 8.08 13.96
N ILE A 461 31.16 6.87 14.49
CA ILE A 461 30.12 5.83 14.64
C ILE A 461 29.23 6.07 15.89
N GLY A 462 29.43 7.16 16.65
CA GLY A 462 28.69 7.45 17.88
C GLY A 462 27.16 7.38 17.73
N ASN A 463 26.64 7.95 16.64
CA ASN A 463 25.20 7.91 16.31
C ASN A 463 24.72 6.55 15.76
N LEU A 464 25.63 5.62 15.48
CA LEU A 464 25.35 4.27 15.03
C LEU A 464 25.46 3.24 16.16
N ARG A 465 25.83 3.63 17.39
CA ARG A 465 25.98 2.66 18.50
C ARG A 465 24.66 1.97 18.81
N ASP A 466 23.57 2.73 19.00
CA ASP A 466 22.23 2.18 19.23
C ASP A 466 21.78 1.26 18.07
N LEU A 467 22.07 1.69 16.84
CA LEU A 467 21.74 0.98 15.61
C LEU A 467 22.57 -0.30 15.42
N ASN A 468 23.85 -0.29 15.79
CA ASN A 468 24.75 -1.45 15.81
C ASN A 468 24.33 -2.45 16.88
N LEU A 469 24.02 -1.96 18.09
CA LEU A 469 23.51 -2.80 19.18
C LEU A 469 22.17 -3.45 18.80
N GLN A 470 21.32 -2.75 18.06
CA GLN A 470 20.00 -3.29 17.70
C GLN A 470 20.02 -4.15 16.43
N THR A 471 20.88 -3.88 15.45
CA THR A 471 21.09 -4.78 14.28
C THR A 471 21.71 -6.12 14.68
N LYS A 472 22.54 -6.15 15.73
CA LYS A 472 23.05 -7.39 16.35
C LYS A 472 21.92 -8.28 16.92
N LYS A 473 20.78 -7.71 17.33
CA LYS A 473 19.59 -8.47 17.77
C LYS A 473 18.88 -9.19 16.62
N PHE A 474 19.22 -8.87 15.36
CA PHE A 474 18.52 -9.36 14.18
C PHE A 474 19.50 -9.74 13.07
N SER A 475 20.16 -10.89 13.22
CA SER A 475 20.81 -11.56 12.09
C SER A 475 19.93 -12.74 11.64
N PRO A 476 18.95 -12.53 10.74
CA PRO A 476 18.19 -13.64 10.18
C PRO A 476 19.15 -14.59 9.45
N SER A 477 18.88 -15.88 9.57
CA SER A 477 19.55 -16.92 8.77
C SER A 477 19.45 -16.57 7.28
N GLY A 478 20.58 -16.30 6.63
CA GLY A 478 20.65 -16.04 5.18
C GLY A 478 20.92 -14.60 4.75
N ILE A 479 21.11 -13.64 5.67
CA ILE A 479 21.55 -12.28 5.33
C ILE A 479 22.90 -11.98 5.98
N LYS A 480 23.82 -11.41 5.21
CA LYS A 480 25.08 -10.86 5.72
C LYS A 480 24.91 -9.37 6.06
N LEU A 481 25.44 -8.96 7.22
CA LEU A 481 25.43 -7.57 7.67
C LEU A 481 26.79 -6.92 7.36
N GLY A 482 26.76 -5.83 6.61
CA GLY A 482 27.95 -5.06 6.25
C GLY A 482 27.80 -3.58 6.57
N LYS A 483 28.93 -2.88 6.67
CA LYS A 483 28.98 -1.42 6.71
C LYS A 483 30.08 -0.89 5.80
N ILE A 484 29.82 0.27 5.21
CA ILE A 484 30.73 0.96 4.29
C ILE A 484 30.87 2.41 4.74
N ASN A 485 32.11 2.79 5.06
CA ASN A 485 32.46 4.19 5.25
C ASN A 485 32.56 4.92 3.91
N CYS A 486 31.57 5.75 3.59
CA CYS A 486 31.52 6.55 2.37
C CYS A 486 32.47 7.75 2.40
N GLY A 487 33.01 8.14 3.55
CA GLY A 487 34.12 9.09 3.62
C GLY A 487 35.41 8.52 3.00
N ARG A 488 35.63 7.20 3.14
CA ARG A 488 36.75 6.48 2.51
C ARG A 488 36.41 6.00 1.10
N ASN A 489 35.16 5.59 0.87
CA ASN A 489 34.67 4.97 -0.37
C ASN A 489 33.75 5.88 -1.19
N GLY A 490 34.06 7.18 -1.27
CA GLY A 490 33.16 8.20 -1.83
C GLY A 490 32.70 7.91 -3.27
N GLN A 491 33.61 7.48 -4.15
CA GLN A 491 33.28 7.19 -5.55
C GLN A 491 32.27 6.03 -5.68
N PHE A 492 32.43 4.98 -4.88
CA PHE A 492 31.51 3.84 -4.86
C PHE A 492 30.12 4.25 -4.36
N CYS A 493 30.07 4.97 -3.24
CA CYS A 493 28.81 5.45 -2.66
C CYS A 493 28.08 6.42 -3.59
N SER A 494 28.81 7.36 -4.21
CA SER A 494 28.26 8.31 -5.18
C SER A 494 27.68 7.58 -6.41
N LYS A 495 28.40 6.59 -6.95
CA LYS A 495 27.91 5.78 -8.09
C LYS A 495 26.66 4.96 -7.75
N LEU A 496 26.50 4.56 -6.49
CA LEU A 496 25.29 3.90 -6.00
C LEU A 496 24.14 4.88 -5.72
N GLY A 497 24.35 6.19 -5.77
CA GLY A 497 23.34 7.19 -5.45
C GLY A 497 23.13 7.41 -3.96
N VAL A 498 24.14 7.10 -3.13
CA VAL A 498 24.09 7.37 -1.68
C VAL A 498 24.29 8.86 -1.42
N THR A 499 23.25 9.54 -0.96
CA THR A 499 23.25 11.01 -0.74
C THR A 499 22.99 11.45 0.70
N ARG A 500 22.64 10.51 1.58
CA ARG A 500 22.38 10.78 3.00
C ARG A 500 23.00 9.69 3.87
N TYR A 501 23.32 10.07 5.11
CA TYR A 501 24.01 9.20 6.05
C TYR A 501 23.36 9.28 7.44
N PRO A 502 23.24 8.13 8.16
CA PRO A 502 23.38 6.79 7.61
C PRO A 502 22.20 6.41 6.70
N ILE A 503 22.44 5.55 5.73
CA ILE A 503 21.39 4.93 4.92
C ILE A 503 21.64 3.43 4.79
N TRP A 504 20.55 2.65 4.84
CA TRP A 504 20.59 1.20 4.68
C TRP A 504 20.27 0.82 3.24
N GLY A 505 21.04 -0.12 2.68
CA GLY A 505 20.79 -0.70 1.37
C GLY A 505 20.70 -2.22 1.44
N MET A 506 19.74 -2.79 0.71
CA MET A 506 19.57 -4.23 0.57
C MET A 506 20.06 -4.67 -0.81
N LEU A 507 21.00 -5.60 -0.85
CA LEU A 507 21.37 -6.35 -2.04
C LEU A 507 20.70 -7.72 -1.99
N LYS A 508 19.83 -7.96 -2.96
CA LYS A 508 18.97 -9.15 -3.02
C LYS A 508 19.64 -10.29 -3.79
N PRO A 509 19.16 -11.54 -3.62
CA PRO A 509 19.69 -12.69 -4.36
C PRO A 509 19.59 -12.53 -5.89
N SER A 510 18.59 -11.80 -6.37
CA SER A 510 18.42 -11.50 -7.81
C SER A 510 19.47 -10.54 -8.38
N GLY A 511 20.34 -9.97 -7.55
CA GLY A 511 21.24 -8.86 -7.90
C GLY A 511 20.57 -7.49 -7.83
N ALA A 512 19.25 -7.44 -7.58
CA ALA A 512 18.52 -6.20 -7.37
C ALA A 512 18.98 -5.49 -6.09
N PHE A 513 18.98 -4.17 -6.13
CA PHE A 513 19.42 -3.33 -5.02
C PHE A 513 18.36 -2.27 -4.69
N GLU A 514 18.10 -2.05 -3.40
CA GLU A 514 17.16 -1.04 -2.89
C GLU A 514 17.75 -0.30 -1.71
N PHE A 515 17.37 0.96 -1.53
CA PHE A 515 17.64 1.71 -0.30
C PHE A 515 16.41 1.74 0.62
N HIS A 516 16.68 1.78 1.92
CA HIS A 516 15.68 2.10 2.93
C HIS A 516 15.41 3.59 2.93
N HIS A 517 14.13 3.95 2.83
CA HIS A 517 13.70 5.34 2.90
C HIS A 517 12.72 5.70 4.01
N GLY A 518 12.39 4.75 4.88
CA GLY A 518 11.66 5.03 6.12
C GLY A 518 12.56 5.64 7.20
N SER A 519 12.04 5.70 8.42
CA SER A 519 12.83 6.18 9.56
C SER A 519 14.00 5.23 9.85
N ASN A 520 15.08 5.75 10.44
CA ASN A 520 16.20 4.93 10.90
C ASN A 520 15.88 4.20 12.23
N LEU A 521 14.60 4.08 12.60
CA LEU A 521 14.16 3.24 13.72
C LEU A 521 14.25 1.76 13.31
N ASN A 522 14.64 0.89 14.24
CA ASN A 522 14.87 -0.52 13.91
C ASN A 522 13.66 -1.23 13.35
N ASN A 523 12.46 -0.91 13.85
CA ASN A 523 11.24 -1.56 13.38
C ASN A 523 11.03 -1.30 11.88
N ASP A 524 11.35 -0.10 11.40
CA ASP A 524 11.23 0.26 10.00
C ASP A 524 12.31 -0.40 9.14
N ILE A 525 13.55 -0.48 9.64
CA ILE A 525 14.64 -1.19 8.96
C ILE A 525 14.33 -2.69 8.87
N ILE A 526 13.79 -3.29 9.93
CA ILE A 526 13.38 -4.70 9.95
C ILE A 526 12.23 -4.93 8.97
N LYS A 527 11.21 -4.06 8.98
CA LYS A 527 10.10 -4.12 8.01
C LYS A 527 10.64 -4.06 6.59
N PHE A 528 11.51 -3.09 6.30
CA PHE A 528 12.18 -2.96 5.00
C PHE A 528 12.97 -4.21 4.64
N MET A 529 13.78 -4.74 5.54
CA MET A 529 14.57 -5.94 5.33
C MET A 529 13.68 -7.14 4.98
N GLN A 530 12.66 -7.42 5.80
CA GLN A 530 11.77 -8.57 5.62
C GLN A 530 10.99 -8.51 4.31
N ILE A 531 10.44 -7.34 3.97
CA ILE A 531 9.68 -7.18 2.73
C ILE A 531 10.62 -7.19 1.51
N SER A 532 11.77 -6.49 1.59
CA SER A 532 12.74 -6.37 0.49
C SER A 532 13.34 -7.74 0.13
N MET A 533 13.61 -8.60 1.11
CA MET A 533 14.05 -9.98 0.91
C MET A 533 13.07 -10.81 0.08
N LYS A 534 11.78 -10.70 0.36
CA LYS A 534 10.74 -11.42 -0.40
C LYS A 534 10.64 -10.87 -1.82
N THR A 535 10.85 -9.56 -1.99
CA THR A 535 10.62 -8.85 -3.25
C THR A 535 11.84 -8.84 -4.16
N THR A 536 12.07 -9.90 -4.93
CA THR A 536 13.26 -10.00 -5.79
C THR A 536 13.25 -9.07 -7.03
N ASN A 537 12.12 -8.43 -7.32
CA ASN A 537 11.85 -7.74 -8.59
C ASN A 537 11.65 -6.22 -8.48
N VAL A 538 12.15 -5.57 -7.42
CA VAL A 538 12.16 -4.10 -7.27
C VAL A 538 13.59 -3.58 -7.29
N TRP A 539 13.85 -2.61 -8.16
CA TRP A 539 15.20 -2.10 -8.45
C TRP A 539 15.28 -0.58 -8.23
N ALA A 540 16.21 -0.13 -7.40
CA ALA A 540 16.64 1.28 -7.44
C ALA A 540 17.44 1.51 -8.72
N LEU A 541 16.93 2.35 -9.61
CA LEU A 541 17.49 2.54 -10.95
C LEU A 541 18.44 3.74 -11.00
N SER A 542 19.56 3.57 -11.71
CA SER A 542 20.43 4.68 -12.08
C SER A 542 19.86 5.47 -13.25
N ALA A 543 20.26 6.73 -13.39
CA ALA A 543 19.88 7.57 -14.51
C ALA A 543 20.15 6.91 -15.88
N GLU A 544 21.30 6.25 -16.06
CA GLU A 544 21.65 5.52 -17.28
C GLU A 544 20.67 4.40 -17.61
N LYS A 545 20.29 3.57 -16.61
CA LYS A 545 19.33 2.48 -16.83
C LYS A 545 17.95 3.05 -17.14
N VAL A 546 17.51 4.10 -16.44
CA VAL A 546 16.23 4.76 -16.73
C VAL A 546 16.22 5.32 -18.15
N LEU A 547 17.28 6.01 -18.58
CA LEU A 547 17.40 6.50 -19.95
C LEU A 547 17.33 5.35 -20.96
N SER A 548 18.01 4.23 -20.72
CA SER A 548 17.94 3.07 -21.61
C SER A 548 16.53 2.48 -21.73
N ILE A 549 15.76 2.50 -20.63
CA ILE A 549 14.36 2.04 -20.59
C ILE A 549 13.48 3.01 -21.38
N LEU A 550 13.60 4.31 -21.13
CA LEU A 550 12.77 5.35 -21.77
C LEU A 550 13.13 5.57 -23.25
N GLN A 551 14.38 5.33 -23.64
CA GLN A 551 14.85 5.36 -25.03
C GLN A 551 14.56 4.07 -25.79
N ARG A 552 14.11 3.01 -25.08
CA ARG A 552 13.69 1.72 -25.66
C ARG A 552 14.85 0.95 -26.31
N ASN A 553 16.04 1.06 -25.73
CA ASN A 553 17.25 0.43 -26.28
C ASN A 553 17.13 -1.12 -26.27
N ASN A 554 16.30 -1.69 -25.40
CA ASN A 554 16.03 -3.13 -25.29
C ASN A 554 14.52 -3.41 -25.53
N GLY A 555 14.01 -3.10 -26.73
CA GLY A 555 12.61 -2.90 -27.14
C GLY A 555 11.46 -3.81 -26.65
N ASP A 556 11.72 -4.83 -25.82
CA ASP A 556 10.73 -5.78 -25.31
C ASP A 556 10.57 -5.78 -23.78
N GLU A 557 11.36 -5.00 -23.03
CA GLU A 557 11.26 -4.95 -21.56
C GLU A 557 10.03 -4.14 -21.09
N VAL A 558 9.18 -4.74 -20.27
CA VAL A 558 8.06 -4.06 -19.60
C VAL A 558 8.48 -3.59 -18.21
N TRP A 559 8.37 -2.29 -17.95
CA TRP A 559 8.79 -1.67 -16.68
C TRP A 559 7.65 -0.87 -16.04
N PHE A 560 7.37 -1.15 -14.77
CA PHE A 560 6.59 -0.25 -13.92
C PHE A 560 7.56 0.61 -13.10
N LEU A 561 7.57 1.91 -13.39
CA LEU A 561 8.50 2.89 -12.83
C LEU A 561 7.79 3.77 -11.81
N ASP A 562 8.36 3.91 -10.63
CA ASP A 562 7.94 4.84 -9.58
C ASP A 562 8.98 5.95 -9.41
N TRP A 563 8.56 7.18 -9.74
CA TRP A 563 9.37 8.40 -9.58
C TRP A 563 8.99 9.05 -8.27
N PHE A 564 9.93 9.11 -7.34
CA PHE A 564 9.63 9.44 -5.96
C PHE A 564 10.72 10.32 -5.34
N THR A 565 10.41 10.88 -4.17
CA THR A 565 11.41 11.56 -3.32
C THR A 565 11.40 10.95 -1.91
N PRO A 566 12.56 10.79 -1.25
CA PRO A 566 12.63 10.15 0.06
C PRO A 566 12.01 10.95 1.21
N TRP A 567 11.77 12.24 1.01
CA TRP A 567 11.14 13.13 2.00
C TRP A 567 9.63 13.21 1.86
N CYS A 568 9.04 12.54 0.86
CA CYS A 568 7.61 12.55 0.57
C CYS A 568 6.94 11.35 1.28
N PRO A 569 6.11 11.57 2.30
CA PRO A 569 5.49 10.46 3.04
C PRO A 569 4.61 9.55 2.16
N PRO A 570 3.73 10.06 1.27
CA PRO A 570 2.98 9.21 0.33
C PRO A 570 3.88 8.35 -0.56
N CYS A 571 5.09 8.83 -0.87
CA CYS A 571 6.08 8.09 -1.62
C CYS A 571 6.62 6.92 -0.82
N ILE A 572 7.00 7.14 0.44
CA ILE A 572 7.49 6.07 1.32
C ILE A 572 6.43 5.00 1.56
N GLU A 573 5.18 5.41 1.75
CA GLU A 573 4.04 4.50 1.84
C GLU A 573 3.88 3.67 0.55
N PHE A 574 3.93 4.33 -0.62
CA PHE A 574 3.77 3.65 -1.89
C PHE A 574 4.89 2.63 -2.20
N LEU A 575 6.12 2.86 -1.75
CA LEU A 575 7.21 1.88 -1.90
C LEU A 575 6.87 0.50 -1.30
N SER A 576 6.12 0.46 -0.18
CA SER A 576 5.66 -0.79 0.42
C SER A 576 4.62 -1.49 -0.46
N GLU A 577 3.65 -0.74 -0.99
CA GLU A 577 2.63 -1.24 -1.88
C GLU A 577 3.20 -1.69 -3.24
N LEU A 578 4.22 -0.98 -3.74
CA LEU A 578 4.96 -1.33 -4.94
C LEU A 578 5.68 -2.67 -4.79
N ARG A 579 6.32 -2.90 -3.64
CA ARG A 579 6.94 -4.18 -3.29
C ARG A 579 5.90 -5.30 -3.27
N LYS A 580 4.77 -5.11 -2.59
CA LYS A 580 3.68 -6.09 -2.58
C LYS A 580 3.19 -6.41 -4.00
N ALA A 581 2.95 -5.39 -4.83
CA ALA A 581 2.54 -5.59 -6.22
C ALA A 581 3.58 -6.38 -7.02
N SER A 582 4.87 -6.13 -6.80
CA SER A 582 5.95 -6.80 -7.53
C SER A 582 6.00 -8.31 -7.29
N LEU A 583 5.46 -8.80 -6.17
CA LEU A 583 5.41 -10.24 -5.86
C LEU A 583 4.45 -11.01 -6.77
N GLU A 584 3.45 -10.33 -7.34
CA GLU A 584 2.47 -10.93 -8.25
C GLU A 584 2.97 -11.04 -9.70
N PHE A 585 4.17 -10.53 -9.98
CA PHE A 585 4.75 -10.54 -11.33
C PHE A 585 6.14 -11.17 -11.34
N ASP A 586 6.32 -12.12 -12.26
CA ASP A 586 7.65 -12.62 -12.59
C ASP A 586 8.50 -11.50 -13.23
N GLY A 587 9.76 -11.35 -12.78
CA GLY A 587 10.68 -10.31 -13.26
C GLY A 587 11.13 -10.47 -14.71
N SER A 588 10.86 -11.60 -15.35
CA SER A 588 10.99 -11.76 -16.81
C SER A 588 9.82 -11.14 -17.58
N ILE A 589 8.67 -10.95 -16.93
CA ILE A 589 7.43 -10.48 -17.55
C ILE A 589 7.23 -8.98 -17.30
N VAL A 590 7.33 -8.54 -16.05
CA VAL A 590 7.22 -7.13 -15.66
C VAL A 590 8.28 -6.83 -14.62
N ARG A 591 9.05 -5.76 -14.82
CA ARG A 591 10.09 -5.31 -13.89
C ARG A 591 9.62 -4.07 -13.14
N PHE A 592 10.00 -3.93 -11.87
CA PHE A 592 9.68 -2.75 -11.08
C PHE A 592 10.92 -1.93 -10.79
N GLY A 593 10.83 -0.62 -11.06
CA GLY A 593 11.94 0.32 -10.89
C GLY A 593 11.53 1.51 -10.03
N THR A 594 12.40 1.94 -9.13
CA THR A 594 12.24 3.18 -8.36
C THR A 594 13.30 4.18 -8.77
N ILE A 595 12.91 5.45 -8.90
CA ILE A 595 13.78 6.55 -9.32
C ILE A 595 13.71 7.62 -8.24
N ASP A 596 14.83 7.83 -7.55
CA ASP A 596 14.97 8.89 -6.56
C ASP A 596 15.24 10.23 -7.26
N CYS A 597 14.25 11.11 -7.29
CA CYS A 597 14.36 12.41 -7.93
C CYS A 597 15.18 13.43 -7.15
N THR A 598 15.58 13.14 -5.90
CA THR A 598 16.57 13.94 -5.18
C THR A 598 17.99 13.65 -5.66
N VAL A 599 18.25 12.42 -6.10
CA VAL A 599 19.54 12.00 -6.69
C VAL A 599 19.58 12.32 -8.18
N HIS A 600 18.46 12.12 -8.89
CA HIS A 600 18.37 12.24 -10.35
C HIS A 600 17.52 13.42 -10.80
N ASN A 601 17.73 14.59 -10.18
CA ASN A 601 16.89 15.76 -10.39
C ASN A 601 16.78 16.20 -11.86
N THR A 602 17.90 16.30 -12.57
CA THR A 602 17.92 16.67 -14.00
C THR A 602 17.08 15.74 -14.86
N LEU A 603 17.15 14.43 -14.59
CA LEU A 603 16.39 13.42 -15.31
C LEU A 603 14.88 13.58 -15.02
N CYS A 604 14.50 13.74 -13.76
CA CYS A 604 13.10 13.93 -13.38
C CYS A 604 12.51 15.22 -13.99
N HIS A 605 13.27 16.32 -14.01
CA HIS A 605 12.86 17.54 -14.69
C HIS A 605 12.73 17.37 -16.21
N GLN A 606 13.66 16.68 -16.86
CA GLN A 606 13.62 16.42 -18.30
C GLN A 606 12.35 15.66 -18.71
N TYR A 607 11.88 14.73 -17.86
CA TYR A 607 10.66 13.97 -18.09
C TYR A 607 9.41 14.60 -17.44
N ASN A 608 9.50 15.87 -17.04
CA ASN A 608 8.41 16.68 -16.48
C ASN A 608 7.72 16.02 -15.26
N ILE A 609 8.50 15.37 -14.40
CA ILE A 609 8.00 14.84 -13.12
C ILE A 609 7.94 15.99 -12.12
N GLN A 610 6.75 16.56 -11.94
CA GLN A 610 6.51 17.70 -11.06
C GLN A 610 6.01 17.30 -9.67
N PHE A 611 5.53 16.07 -9.51
CA PHE A 611 4.84 15.61 -8.32
C PHE A 611 5.24 14.18 -7.96
N TYR A 612 5.13 13.84 -6.69
CA TYR A 612 5.60 12.57 -6.17
C TYR A 612 4.54 11.91 -5.25
N PRO A 613 4.41 10.58 -5.27
CA PRO A 613 5.00 9.67 -6.25
C PRO A 613 4.28 9.79 -7.60
N THR A 614 5.04 9.77 -8.70
CA THR A 614 4.50 9.62 -10.05
C THR A 614 4.89 8.25 -10.56
N ALA A 615 3.90 7.40 -10.86
CA ALA A 615 4.16 6.06 -11.36
C ALA A 615 3.66 5.87 -12.79
N MET A 616 4.34 5.01 -13.56
CA MET A 616 4.00 4.76 -14.96
C MET A 616 4.43 3.36 -15.42
N LEU A 617 3.66 2.78 -16.33
CA LEU A 617 4.01 1.56 -17.05
C LEU A 617 4.61 1.91 -18.41
N ILE A 618 5.79 1.40 -18.68
CA ILE A 618 6.45 1.40 -19.97
C ILE A 618 6.24 0.01 -20.60
N ASN A 619 5.54 -0.03 -21.74
CA ASN A 619 5.25 -1.27 -22.46
C ASN A 619 5.45 -1.03 -23.97
N GLY A 620 6.60 -1.47 -24.49
CA GLY A 620 7.01 -1.18 -25.87
C GLY A 620 7.14 0.33 -26.12
N SER A 621 6.45 0.85 -27.15
CA SER A 621 6.41 2.29 -27.43
C SER A 621 5.51 3.08 -26.48
N ASN A 622 4.59 2.41 -25.78
CA ASN A 622 3.54 3.04 -24.98
C ASN A 622 4.02 3.36 -23.56
N THR A 623 3.61 4.53 -23.08
CA THR A 623 3.78 4.97 -21.70
C THR A 623 2.41 5.27 -21.11
N HIS A 624 2.06 4.59 -20.02
CA HIS A 624 0.79 4.74 -19.34
C HIS A 624 1.02 5.24 -17.92
N GLN A 625 0.53 6.44 -17.59
CA GLN A 625 0.63 6.98 -16.24
C GLN A 625 -0.37 6.29 -15.29
N PHE A 626 0.09 5.91 -14.10
CA PHE A 626 -0.72 5.28 -13.06
C PHE A 626 -1.37 6.33 -12.15
N LYS A 627 -2.70 6.51 -12.31
CA LYS A 627 -3.47 7.57 -11.63
C LYS A 627 -4.37 7.10 -10.48
N LEU A 628 -4.51 5.79 -10.28
CA LEU A 628 -5.34 5.24 -9.20
C LEU A 628 -4.68 5.45 -7.83
N SER A 629 -5.45 5.25 -6.75
CA SER A 629 -4.93 5.19 -5.39
C SER A 629 -3.77 4.20 -5.31
N LYS A 630 -2.74 4.57 -4.56
CA LYS A 630 -1.40 3.99 -4.58
C LYS A 630 -1.32 2.69 -3.75
N THR A 631 -2.15 1.71 -4.10
CA THR A 631 -2.24 0.40 -3.45
C THR A 631 -1.73 -0.72 -4.35
N ALA A 632 -1.28 -1.82 -3.76
CA ALA A 632 -0.76 -2.96 -4.51
C ALA A 632 -1.81 -3.52 -5.49
N ALA A 633 -3.06 -3.69 -5.02
CA ALA A 633 -4.17 -4.18 -5.83
C ALA A 633 -4.42 -3.32 -7.08
N ASN A 634 -4.36 -1.99 -6.93
CA ASN A 634 -4.56 -1.08 -8.05
C ASN A 634 -3.37 -1.10 -9.02
N VAL A 635 -2.15 -1.25 -8.53
CA VAL A 635 -0.96 -1.42 -9.39
C VAL A 635 -1.08 -2.70 -10.22
N ILE A 636 -1.42 -3.83 -9.58
CA ILE A 636 -1.62 -5.12 -10.26
C ILE A 636 -2.71 -5.02 -11.32
N TYR A 637 -3.86 -4.46 -10.95
CA TYR A 637 -4.97 -4.20 -11.88
C TYR A 637 -4.51 -3.37 -13.08
N PHE A 638 -3.85 -2.24 -12.83
CA PHE A 638 -3.43 -1.32 -13.88
C PHE A 638 -2.45 -1.96 -14.85
N ILE A 639 -1.45 -2.68 -14.33
CA ILE A 639 -0.46 -3.38 -15.16
C ILE A 639 -1.16 -4.42 -16.05
N ASN A 640 -2.04 -5.22 -15.47
CA ASN A 640 -2.76 -6.25 -16.22
C ASN A 640 -3.65 -5.66 -17.31
N GLU A 641 -4.46 -4.63 -17.00
CA GLU A 641 -5.34 -4.01 -18.00
C GLU A 641 -4.58 -3.28 -19.12
N LYS A 642 -3.39 -2.74 -18.85
CA LYS A 642 -2.57 -2.10 -19.90
C LYS A 642 -1.78 -3.09 -20.74
N ARG A 643 -1.57 -4.32 -20.27
CA ARG A 643 -0.88 -5.37 -21.03
C ARG A 643 -1.84 -6.28 -21.77
N ASN A 644 -2.91 -6.70 -21.12
CA ASN A 644 -3.92 -7.59 -21.66
C ASN A 644 -5.31 -7.07 -21.27
N PRO A 645 -5.84 -6.06 -21.99
CA PRO A 645 -7.10 -5.42 -21.65
C PRO A 645 -8.24 -6.43 -21.70
N SER A 646 -8.91 -6.63 -20.57
CA SER A 646 -10.08 -7.51 -20.47
C SER A 646 -11.38 -6.73 -20.64
N VAL A 647 -11.34 -5.42 -20.38
CA VAL A 647 -12.48 -4.51 -20.48
C VAL A 647 -12.44 -3.75 -21.81
N ILE A 648 -13.53 -3.82 -22.58
CA ILE A 648 -13.67 -3.09 -23.83
C ILE A 648 -13.96 -1.61 -23.55
N GLU A 649 -13.12 -0.71 -24.07
CA GLU A 649 -13.39 0.72 -24.00
C GLU A 649 -14.43 1.14 -25.06
N LEU A 650 -15.53 1.71 -24.59
CA LEU A 650 -16.59 2.28 -25.41
C LEU A 650 -16.47 3.80 -25.43
N THR A 651 -16.42 4.34 -26.64
CA THR A 651 -16.30 5.78 -26.95
C THR A 651 -17.44 6.19 -27.88
N THR A 652 -17.69 7.49 -28.02
CA THR A 652 -18.69 7.99 -28.98
C THR A 652 -18.48 7.43 -30.39
N LYS A 653 -17.22 7.17 -30.79
CA LYS A 653 -16.87 6.63 -32.11
C LYS A 653 -17.31 5.18 -32.33
N ASN A 654 -17.21 4.33 -31.31
CA ASN A 654 -17.45 2.88 -31.46
C ASN A 654 -18.76 2.39 -30.79
N PHE A 655 -19.37 3.20 -29.92
CA PHE A 655 -20.51 2.82 -29.09
C PHE A 655 -21.69 2.32 -29.93
N ARG A 656 -22.08 3.08 -30.96
CA ARG A 656 -23.20 2.71 -31.83
C ARG A 656 -22.95 1.40 -32.58
N GLN A 657 -21.72 1.19 -33.05
CA GLN A 657 -21.37 0.02 -33.87
C GLN A 657 -21.24 -1.25 -33.04
N LYS A 658 -20.71 -1.14 -31.81
CA LYS A 658 -20.50 -2.27 -30.90
C LYS A 658 -21.74 -2.59 -30.06
N LEU A 659 -22.27 -1.60 -29.34
CA LEU A 659 -23.37 -1.79 -28.40
C LEU A 659 -24.72 -1.35 -28.97
N GLY A 660 -24.79 -0.20 -29.63
CA GLY A 660 -26.05 0.32 -30.19
C GLY A 660 -26.66 -0.59 -31.27
N LYS A 661 -25.84 -1.37 -31.97
CA LYS A 661 -26.22 -2.40 -32.96
C LYS A 661 -25.86 -3.81 -32.50
N LYS A 662 -25.78 -4.03 -31.18
CA LYS A 662 -25.54 -5.34 -30.57
C LYS A 662 -26.52 -6.38 -31.13
N LYS A 663 -26.00 -7.57 -31.43
CA LYS A 663 -26.79 -8.75 -31.80
C LYS A 663 -27.52 -9.36 -30.59
N ASN A 664 -28.63 -10.04 -30.85
CA ASN A 664 -29.46 -10.67 -29.81
C ASN A 664 -28.78 -11.88 -29.12
N ASP A 665 -27.75 -12.47 -29.72
CA ASP A 665 -27.00 -13.63 -29.22
C ASP A 665 -25.81 -13.27 -28.31
N ILE A 666 -25.60 -11.99 -28.02
CA ILE A 666 -24.51 -11.49 -27.17
C ILE A 666 -25.10 -10.80 -25.94
N ILE A 667 -24.41 -10.88 -24.80
CA ILE A 667 -24.65 -10.09 -23.59
C ILE A 667 -23.60 -8.99 -23.53
N TRP A 668 -23.99 -7.77 -23.19
CA TRP A 668 -23.04 -6.70 -22.86
C TRP A 668 -23.24 -6.28 -21.42
N ILE A 669 -22.15 -6.15 -20.66
CA ILE A 669 -22.18 -5.52 -19.34
C ILE A 669 -21.25 -4.30 -19.38
N VAL A 670 -21.76 -3.13 -18.97
CA VAL A 670 -21.10 -1.84 -19.17
C VAL A 670 -21.03 -1.09 -17.84
N ASP A 671 -19.84 -0.64 -17.48
CA ASP A 671 -19.59 0.31 -16.39
C ASP A 671 -19.45 1.74 -16.95
N TYR A 672 -20.34 2.64 -16.54
CA TYR A 672 -20.24 4.07 -16.81
C TYR A 672 -19.62 4.77 -15.61
N PHE A 673 -18.40 5.28 -15.77
CA PHE A 673 -17.58 5.77 -14.67
C PHE A 673 -16.95 7.13 -14.93
N ALA A 674 -16.44 7.77 -13.88
CA ALA A 674 -15.59 8.96 -13.96
C ALA A 674 -14.23 8.72 -13.27
N PRO A 675 -13.09 9.18 -13.80
CA PRO A 675 -11.77 8.89 -13.22
C PRO A 675 -11.55 9.51 -11.83
N TRP A 676 -12.22 10.62 -11.52
CA TRP A 676 -12.14 11.30 -10.23
C TRP A 676 -13.10 10.71 -9.17
N CYS A 677 -13.99 9.80 -9.57
CA CYS A 677 -14.99 9.20 -8.70
C CYS A 677 -14.37 8.10 -7.83
N GLY A 678 -14.31 8.32 -6.50
CA GLY A 678 -13.76 7.35 -5.54
C GLY A 678 -14.43 5.96 -5.58
N PRO A 679 -15.77 5.85 -5.60
CA PRO A 679 -16.44 4.56 -5.78
C PRO A 679 -16.06 3.85 -7.09
N CYS A 680 -15.83 4.59 -8.17
CA CYS A 680 -15.43 4.07 -9.47
C CYS A 680 -13.99 3.52 -9.42
N GLN A 681 -13.09 4.23 -8.75
CA GLN A 681 -11.71 3.77 -8.53
C GLN A 681 -11.65 2.47 -7.74
N ARG A 682 -12.56 2.28 -6.76
CA ARG A 682 -12.69 1.02 -6.02
C ARG A 682 -13.31 -0.11 -6.84
N LEU A 683 -14.25 0.22 -7.74
CA LEU A 683 -14.89 -0.76 -8.63
C LEU A 683 -13.91 -1.26 -9.70
N ALA A 684 -13.02 -0.40 -10.21
CA ALA A 684 -12.12 -0.72 -11.32
C ALA A 684 -11.40 -2.09 -11.21
N PRO A 685 -10.71 -2.45 -10.10
CA PRO A 685 -10.10 -3.76 -9.94
C PRO A 685 -11.11 -4.92 -9.94
N GLU A 686 -12.26 -4.75 -9.29
CA GLU A 686 -13.35 -5.73 -9.26
C GLU A 686 -13.97 -5.92 -10.64
N TRP A 687 -14.09 -4.84 -11.42
CA TRP A 687 -14.63 -4.86 -12.77
C TRP A 687 -13.75 -5.62 -13.76
N SER A 688 -12.43 -5.46 -13.67
CA SER A 688 -11.50 -6.31 -14.44
C SER A 688 -11.53 -7.76 -13.99
N ALA A 689 -11.70 -8.03 -12.69
CA ALA A 689 -11.87 -9.40 -12.22
C ALA A 689 -13.12 -10.05 -12.86
N VAL A 690 -14.24 -9.32 -12.91
CA VAL A 690 -15.45 -9.75 -13.62
C VAL A 690 -15.15 -9.99 -15.11
N ALA A 691 -14.51 -9.04 -15.79
CA ALA A 691 -14.18 -9.16 -17.20
C ALA A 691 -13.28 -10.36 -17.51
N ARG A 692 -12.25 -10.61 -16.68
CA ARG A 692 -11.35 -11.77 -16.81
C ARG A 692 -12.06 -13.10 -16.56
N SER A 693 -12.96 -13.18 -15.58
CA SER A 693 -13.74 -14.40 -15.35
C SER A 693 -14.67 -14.73 -16.53
N LEU A 694 -15.11 -13.70 -17.26
CA LEU A 694 -16.05 -13.83 -18.38
C LEU A 694 -15.36 -13.89 -19.75
N SER A 695 -14.05 -13.63 -19.83
CA SER A 695 -13.34 -13.43 -21.11
C SER A 695 -13.32 -14.66 -22.02
N ALA A 696 -13.52 -15.86 -21.48
CA ALA A 696 -13.59 -17.10 -22.24
C ALA A 696 -14.96 -17.32 -22.91
N LEU A 697 -16.00 -16.55 -22.54
CA LEU A 697 -17.34 -16.67 -23.08
C LEU A 697 -17.51 -15.74 -24.28
N SER A 698 -17.58 -16.31 -25.48
CA SER A 698 -17.72 -15.54 -26.74
C SER A 698 -19.03 -14.74 -26.84
N PHE A 699 -20.07 -15.14 -26.10
CA PHE A 699 -21.35 -14.45 -26.06
C PHE A 699 -21.42 -13.36 -24.98
N VAL A 700 -20.33 -13.03 -24.29
CA VAL A 700 -20.32 -12.00 -23.23
C VAL A 700 -19.23 -10.97 -23.51
N ASN A 701 -19.62 -9.70 -23.54
CA ASN A 701 -18.70 -8.57 -23.63
C ASN A 701 -18.80 -7.72 -22.36
N VAL A 702 -17.64 -7.46 -21.74
CA VAL A 702 -17.54 -6.55 -20.60
C VAL A 702 -16.86 -5.26 -21.05
N ALA A 703 -17.47 -4.12 -20.75
CA ALA A 703 -17.06 -2.83 -21.29
C ALA A 703 -17.12 -1.72 -20.25
N SER A 704 -16.50 -0.58 -20.58
CA SER A 704 -16.59 0.64 -19.78
C SER A 704 -16.68 1.88 -20.66
N VAL A 705 -17.31 2.93 -20.13
CA VAL A 705 -17.42 4.26 -20.73
C VAL A 705 -16.90 5.28 -19.72
N ASN A 706 -15.88 6.05 -20.11
CA ASN A 706 -15.37 7.16 -19.32
C ASN A 706 -16.22 8.41 -19.54
N CYS A 707 -17.12 8.71 -18.60
CA CYS A 707 -18.06 9.83 -18.70
C CYS A 707 -17.44 11.20 -18.53
N GLU A 708 -16.19 11.31 -18.07
CA GLU A 708 -15.46 12.58 -18.07
C GLU A 708 -15.06 12.96 -19.50
N VAL A 709 -14.61 11.97 -20.29
CA VAL A 709 -14.19 12.18 -21.69
C VAL A 709 -15.38 12.14 -22.63
N GLU A 710 -16.35 11.25 -22.38
CA GLU A 710 -17.50 10.97 -23.24
C GLU A 710 -18.81 11.50 -22.62
N ALA A 711 -18.77 12.74 -22.10
CA ALA A 711 -19.87 13.33 -21.33
C ALA A 711 -21.21 13.36 -22.09
N SER A 712 -21.17 13.66 -23.40
CA SER A 712 -22.36 13.67 -24.26
C SER A 712 -22.96 12.28 -24.42
N LEU A 713 -22.12 11.25 -24.59
CA LEU A 713 -22.55 9.86 -24.65
C LEU A 713 -23.24 9.47 -23.34
N CYS A 714 -22.61 9.69 -22.18
CA CYS A 714 -23.20 9.32 -20.89
C CYS A 714 -24.52 10.05 -20.60
N THR A 715 -24.59 11.33 -20.96
CA THR A 715 -25.83 12.12 -20.85
C THR A 715 -26.94 11.54 -21.74
N SER A 716 -26.62 11.18 -23.00
CA SER A 716 -27.58 10.56 -23.92
C SER A 716 -28.07 9.19 -23.43
N GLN A 717 -27.25 8.47 -22.67
CA GLN A 717 -27.61 7.20 -22.05
C GLN A 717 -28.32 7.38 -20.70
N GLY A 718 -28.58 8.62 -20.27
CA GLY A 718 -29.27 8.91 -19.01
C GLY A 718 -28.50 8.49 -17.76
N VAL A 719 -27.16 8.48 -17.80
CA VAL A 719 -26.32 8.19 -16.64
C VAL A 719 -26.36 9.40 -15.68
N ARG A 720 -26.79 9.17 -14.44
CA ARG A 720 -26.98 10.24 -13.43
C ARG A 720 -26.02 10.18 -12.26
N SER A 721 -25.35 9.06 -12.06
CA SER A 721 -24.40 8.83 -10.98
C SER A 721 -23.34 7.84 -11.42
N TYR A 722 -22.21 7.82 -10.71
CA TYR A 722 -21.09 6.95 -11.04
C TYR A 722 -20.68 6.09 -9.83
N PRO A 723 -20.24 4.84 -10.05
CA PRO A 723 -20.41 4.07 -11.27
C PRO A 723 -21.89 3.66 -11.49
N ASP A 724 -22.30 3.58 -12.74
CA ASP A 724 -23.59 3.03 -13.19
C ASP A 724 -23.32 1.77 -14.02
N ILE A 725 -23.71 0.61 -13.49
CA ILE A 725 -23.44 -0.70 -14.10
C ILE A 725 -24.72 -1.22 -14.73
N ARG A 726 -24.63 -1.56 -16.02
CA ARG A 726 -25.78 -1.99 -16.83
C ARG A 726 -25.50 -3.30 -17.53
N ILE A 727 -26.52 -4.16 -17.61
CA ILE A 727 -26.50 -5.35 -18.47
C ILE A 727 -27.53 -5.21 -19.60
N TYR A 728 -27.08 -5.51 -20.81
CA TYR A 728 -27.89 -5.61 -22.01
C TYR A 728 -28.03 -7.10 -22.33
N PRO A 729 -29.18 -7.72 -21.97
CA PRO A 729 -29.30 -9.16 -21.86
C PRO A 729 -29.36 -9.88 -23.21
N LEU A 730 -29.22 -11.20 -23.17
CA LEU A 730 -29.46 -12.07 -24.32
C LEU A 730 -30.91 -11.90 -24.80
N GLY A 731 -31.14 -12.00 -26.11
CA GLY A 731 -32.44 -11.78 -26.75
C GLY A 731 -32.81 -10.31 -26.98
N SER A 732 -32.06 -9.35 -26.43
CA SER A 732 -32.29 -7.91 -26.67
C SER A 732 -31.51 -7.38 -27.88
N GLU A 733 -32.16 -6.54 -28.67
CA GLU A 733 -31.54 -5.77 -29.76
C GLU A 733 -31.28 -4.33 -29.34
N GLY A 734 -30.09 -3.83 -29.67
CA GLY A 734 -29.68 -2.46 -29.37
C GLY A 734 -29.74 -2.11 -27.88
N LEU A 735 -30.34 -0.97 -27.56
CA LEU A 735 -30.34 -0.36 -26.21
C LEU A 735 -31.71 -0.43 -25.51
N ASN A 736 -32.69 -1.12 -26.10
CA ASN A 736 -34.09 -1.06 -25.66
C ASN A 736 -34.36 -1.81 -24.36
N THR A 737 -33.56 -2.83 -24.07
CA THR A 737 -33.69 -3.64 -22.85
C THR A 737 -32.41 -3.54 -22.05
N VAL A 738 -32.52 -3.07 -20.81
CA VAL A 738 -31.40 -2.90 -19.91
C VAL A 738 -31.81 -3.25 -18.49
N ALA A 739 -30.95 -3.94 -17.75
CA ALA A 739 -31.10 -4.11 -16.32
C ALA A 739 -29.95 -3.41 -15.57
N LEU A 740 -30.30 -2.70 -14.51
CA LEU A 740 -29.38 -1.91 -13.69
C LEU A 740 -28.91 -2.73 -12.49
N TYR A 741 -27.63 -2.63 -12.17
CA TYR A 741 -27.07 -3.27 -10.99
C TYR A 741 -27.08 -2.34 -9.78
N ASN A 742 -27.77 -2.76 -8.72
CA ASN A 742 -27.87 -2.02 -7.45
C ASN A 742 -27.28 -2.78 -6.25
N GLY A 743 -26.53 -3.86 -6.49
CA GLY A 743 -25.94 -4.71 -5.46
C GLY A 743 -24.57 -4.25 -4.94
N GLN A 744 -23.92 -5.11 -4.15
CA GLN A 744 -22.56 -4.90 -3.66
C GLN A 744 -21.55 -4.95 -4.81
N ARG A 745 -20.59 -4.03 -4.83
CA ARG A 745 -19.71 -3.81 -6.00
C ARG A 745 -18.42 -4.63 -5.95
N ASP A 746 -18.44 -5.76 -5.26
CA ASP A 746 -17.38 -6.77 -5.33
C ASP A 746 -17.63 -7.73 -6.51
N SER A 747 -16.55 -8.30 -7.05
CA SER A 747 -16.57 -9.19 -8.20
C SER A 747 -17.49 -10.39 -8.01
N LEU A 748 -17.56 -10.96 -6.80
CA LEU A 748 -18.41 -12.11 -6.51
C LEU A 748 -19.90 -11.76 -6.61
N SER A 749 -20.32 -10.65 -5.98
CA SER A 749 -21.69 -10.17 -6.03
C SER A 749 -22.13 -9.80 -7.45
N MET A 750 -21.23 -9.19 -8.25
CA MET A 750 -21.50 -8.88 -9.65
C MET A 750 -21.58 -10.14 -10.52
N LEU A 751 -20.65 -11.08 -10.40
CA LEU A 751 -20.69 -12.34 -11.16
C LEU A 751 -21.94 -13.16 -10.82
N THR A 752 -22.32 -13.22 -9.54
CA THR A 752 -23.55 -13.88 -9.11
C THR A 752 -24.78 -13.29 -9.80
N TRP A 753 -24.85 -11.96 -9.92
CA TRP A 753 -25.94 -11.31 -10.65
C TRP A 753 -25.84 -11.50 -12.17
N ILE A 754 -24.66 -11.35 -12.78
CA ILE A 754 -24.48 -11.50 -14.23
C ILE A 754 -24.88 -12.91 -14.69
N THR A 755 -24.49 -13.94 -13.93
CA THR A 755 -24.77 -15.34 -14.28
C THR A 755 -26.26 -15.68 -14.26
N THR A 756 -27.13 -14.87 -13.64
CA THR A 756 -28.59 -15.07 -13.74
C THR A 756 -29.15 -14.77 -15.13
N PHE A 757 -28.40 -14.03 -15.96
CA PHE A 757 -28.77 -13.70 -17.35
C PHE A 757 -28.21 -14.70 -18.37
N PHE A 758 -27.49 -15.73 -17.93
CA PHE A 758 -26.96 -16.75 -18.82
C PHE A 758 -28.05 -17.70 -19.31
N PRO A 759 -27.82 -18.39 -20.45
CA PRO A 759 -28.67 -19.51 -20.84
C PRO A 759 -28.78 -20.53 -19.71
N LYS A 760 -30.01 -20.96 -19.39
CA LYS A 760 -30.28 -21.95 -18.34
C LYS A 760 -29.71 -23.32 -18.73
N LYS A 761 -28.47 -23.61 -18.30
CA LYS A 761 -27.79 -24.91 -18.46
C LYS A 761 -27.75 -25.75 -17.18
N ILE A 762 -28.03 -25.14 -16.03
CA ILE A 762 -27.96 -25.77 -14.72
C ILE A 762 -29.38 -25.84 -14.14
N PRO A 763 -30.11 -26.95 -14.33
CA PRO A 763 -31.37 -27.17 -13.63
C PRO A 763 -31.15 -27.42 -12.15
N ASP A 764 -32.10 -26.94 -11.34
CA ASP A 764 -32.25 -27.36 -9.95
C ASP A 764 -32.92 -28.73 -9.92
N LEU A 765 -32.24 -29.70 -9.34
CA LEU A 765 -32.66 -31.10 -9.33
C LEU A 765 -33.14 -31.49 -7.93
N ASN A 766 -34.27 -32.18 -7.88
CA ASN A 766 -34.60 -33.05 -6.75
C ASN A 766 -33.94 -34.43 -6.96
N PHE A 767 -33.98 -35.30 -5.95
CA PHE A 767 -33.37 -36.63 -6.04
C PHE A 767 -34.00 -37.55 -7.08
N SER A 768 -35.28 -37.37 -7.44
CA SER A 768 -35.92 -38.18 -8.49
C SER A 768 -35.38 -37.79 -9.87
N ASP A 769 -35.30 -36.49 -10.14
CA ASP A 769 -34.78 -35.97 -11.40
C ASP A 769 -33.28 -36.23 -11.54
N PHE A 770 -32.53 -36.14 -10.43
CA PHE A 770 -31.13 -36.54 -10.40
C PHE A 770 -30.92 -38.01 -10.79
N GLN A 771 -31.72 -38.93 -10.26
CA GLN A 771 -31.63 -40.36 -10.62
C GLN A 771 -31.91 -40.58 -12.12
N LYS A 772 -32.97 -39.97 -12.67
CA LYS A 772 -33.24 -40.04 -14.12
C LYS A 772 -32.07 -39.54 -14.97
N LEU A 773 -31.34 -38.54 -14.48
CA LEU A 773 -30.21 -37.95 -15.18
C LEU A 773 -28.94 -38.82 -15.09
N LEU A 774 -28.76 -39.56 -13.99
CA LEU A 774 -27.68 -40.54 -13.83
C LEU A 774 -27.83 -41.72 -14.81
N ASP A 775 -29.06 -42.13 -15.11
CA ASP A 775 -29.36 -43.19 -16.07
C ASP A 775 -29.16 -42.75 -17.53
N SER A 776 -28.89 -41.46 -17.77
CA SER A 776 -28.67 -40.92 -19.10
C SER A 776 -27.30 -41.30 -19.67
N LYS A 777 -27.19 -41.35 -21.01
CA LYS A 777 -25.91 -41.65 -21.69
C LYS A 777 -24.92 -40.46 -21.75
N HIS A 778 -25.04 -39.51 -20.82
CA HIS A 778 -24.24 -38.29 -20.82
C HIS A 778 -23.36 -38.20 -19.58
N ASN A 779 -22.17 -37.62 -19.76
CA ASN A 779 -21.36 -37.23 -18.62
C ASN A 779 -22.02 -36.05 -17.91
N LEU A 780 -22.13 -36.16 -16.58
CA LEU A 780 -22.91 -35.26 -15.74
C LEU A 780 -22.04 -34.72 -14.61
N ILE A 781 -22.10 -33.42 -14.35
CA ILE A 781 -21.53 -32.83 -13.15
C ILE A 781 -22.62 -32.23 -12.25
N ILE A 782 -22.60 -32.63 -10.98
CA ILE A 782 -23.55 -32.16 -9.98
C ILE A 782 -22.86 -31.27 -8.96
N TYR A 783 -23.48 -30.13 -8.70
CA TYR A 783 -23.12 -29.22 -7.64
C TYR A 783 -24.04 -29.39 -6.43
N PHE A 784 -23.50 -29.98 -5.36
CA PHE A 784 -24.16 -30.08 -4.07
C PHE A 784 -23.86 -28.84 -3.24
N SER A 785 -24.92 -28.11 -2.84
CA SER A 785 -24.81 -26.77 -2.27
C SER A 785 -25.68 -26.57 -1.03
N LEU A 786 -25.36 -25.54 -0.25
CA LEU A 786 -26.18 -25.03 0.85
C LEU A 786 -26.38 -23.50 0.68
N PRO A 787 -27.60 -22.95 0.86
CA PRO A 787 -27.89 -21.53 0.59
C PRO A 787 -27.06 -20.54 1.43
N ASN A 788 -26.85 -20.85 2.72
CA ASN A 788 -26.14 -19.98 3.67
C ASN A 788 -24.64 -20.30 3.80
N CYS A 789 -24.09 -21.10 2.89
CA CYS A 789 -22.69 -21.48 2.89
C CYS A 789 -21.86 -20.47 2.07
N HIS A 790 -20.96 -19.75 2.73
CA HIS A 790 -20.11 -18.74 2.10
C HIS A 790 -19.24 -19.31 0.96
N HIS A 791 -18.67 -20.52 1.15
CA HIS A 791 -17.91 -21.20 0.10
C HIS A 791 -18.78 -21.61 -1.10
N CYS A 792 -20.07 -21.87 -0.86
CA CYS A 792 -21.04 -22.24 -1.88
C CYS A 792 -21.39 -21.02 -2.73
N GLN A 793 -21.66 -19.88 -2.10
CA GLN A 793 -21.89 -18.61 -2.77
C GLN A 793 -20.70 -18.22 -3.66
N LYS A 794 -19.46 -18.45 -3.18
CA LYS A 794 -18.24 -18.25 -3.99
C LYS A 794 -18.15 -19.16 -5.22
N LEU A 795 -18.51 -20.43 -5.10
CA LEU A 795 -18.41 -21.40 -6.19
C LEU A 795 -19.53 -21.26 -7.23
N GLN A 796 -20.70 -20.78 -6.83
CA GLN A 796 -21.89 -20.69 -7.68
C GLN A 796 -21.64 -20.00 -9.03
N PRO A 797 -21.10 -18.76 -9.10
CA PRO A 797 -20.85 -18.12 -10.40
C PRO A 797 -19.76 -18.83 -11.20
N GLU A 798 -18.71 -19.34 -10.55
CA GLU A 798 -17.63 -20.08 -11.22
C GLU A 798 -18.15 -21.36 -11.90
N PHE A 799 -19.08 -22.07 -11.23
CA PHE A 799 -19.76 -23.24 -11.77
C PHE A 799 -20.71 -22.88 -12.92
N ALA A 800 -21.44 -21.77 -12.81
CA ALA A 800 -22.28 -21.25 -13.88
C ALA A 800 -21.50 -20.90 -15.15
N ILE A 801 -20.33 -20.26 -15.01
CA ILE A 801 -19.44 -19.94 -16.14
C ILE A 801 -18.85 -21.24 -16.72
N ALA A 802 -18.40 -22.18 -15.89
CA ALA A 802 -17.88 -23.47 -16.36
C ALA A 802 -18.91 -24.26 -17.17
N ALA A 803 -20.19 -24.21 -16.77
CA ALA A 803 -21.29 -24.82 -17.52
C ALA A 803 -21.47 -24.25 -18.94
N GLN A 804 -21.10 -22.98 -19.15
CA GLN A 804 -21.16 -22.38 -20.47
C GLN A 804 -19.98 -22.77 -21.37
N LEU A 805 -18.84 -23.16 -20.79
CA LEU A 805 -17.64 -23.58 -21.52
C LEU A 805 -17.65 -25.07 -21.90
N LEU A 806 -18.51 -25.88 -21.28
CA LEU A 806 -18.51 -27.34 -21.38
C LEU A 806 -19.79 -27.87 -22.03
N ASP A 807 -20.02 -27.52 -23.30
CA ASP A 807 -21.28 -27.82 -24.01
C ASP A 807 -21.62 -29.31 -24.18
N LYS A 808 -20.62 -30.19 -24.14
CA LYS A 808 -20.81 -31.64 -24.29
C LYS A 808 -21.24 -32.33 -22.99
N MET A 809 -21.36 -31.59 -21.90
CA MET A 809 -21.62 -32.10 -20.55
C MET A 809 -23.00 -31.66 -20.06
N LYS A 810 -23.64 -32.49 -19.23
CA LYS A 810 -24.83 -32.09 -18.48
C LYS A 810 -24.42 -31.55 -17.11
N PHE A 811 -25.12 -30.54 -16.66
CA PHE A 811 -24.91 -29.91 -15.36
C PHE A 811 -26.18 -30.05 -14.53
N GLY A 812 -26.04 -30.03 -13.21
CA GLY A 812 -27.17 -29.96 -12.29
C GLY A 812 -26.77 -29.40 -10.94
N ARG A 813 -27.72 -28.82 -10.22
CA ARG A 813 -27.53 -28.35 -8.85
C ARG A 813 -28.51 -29.06 -7.92
N ILE A 814 -28.03 -29.48 -6.76
CA ILE A 814 -28.87 -30.00 -5.67
C ILE A 814 -28.69 -29.07 -4.46
N ASP A 815 -29.80 -28.51 -4.00
CA ASP A 815 -29.87 -27.80 -2.72
C ASP A 815 -30.04 -28.81 -1.59
N CYS A 816 -29.00 -28.97 -0.78
CA CYS A 816 -28.96 -29.94 0.30
C CYS A 816 -29.62 -29.43 1.59
N SER A 817 -30.11 -28.19 1.64
CA SER A 817 -30.80 -27.66 2.83
C SER A 817 -32.05 -28.47 3.18
N PHE A 818 -32.76 -28.98 2.16
CA PHE A 818 -33.95 -29.81 2.33
C PHE A 818 -33.64 -31.31 2.53
N TYR A 819 -32.40 -31.75 2.29
CA TYR A 819 -32.04 -33.17 2.20
C TYR A 819 -30.65 -33.50 2.77
N ILE A 820 -30.23 -32.83 3.84
CA ILE A 820 -28.83 -32.85 4.31
C ILE A 820 -28.27 -34.26 4.51
N HIS A 821 -28.98 -35.13 5.25
CA HIS A 821 -28.55 -36.51 5.49
C HIS A 821 -28.48 -37.34 4.22
N LYS A 822 -29.43 -37.13 3.29
CA LYS A 822 -29.46 -37.85 2.02
C LYS A 822 -28.30 -37.41 1.13
N CYS A 823 -28.03 -36.10 1.03
CA CYS A 823 -26.86 -35.57 0.34
C CYS A 823 -25.57 -36.15 0.92
N GLU A 824 -25.40 -36.12 2.24
CA GLU A 824 -24.21 -36.68 2.89
C GLU A 824 -24.01 -38.16 2.57
N GLN A 825 -25.07 -38.97 2.67
CA GLN A 825 -25.01 -40.39 2.33
C GLN A 825 -24.60 -40.63 0.87
N TYR A 826 -25.24 -39.91 -0.07
CA TYR A 826 -24.92 -40.05 -1.49
C TYR A 826 -23.49 -39.60 -1.81
N ILE A 827 -23.03 -38.49 -1.24
CA ILE A 827 -21.66 -38.00 -1.46
C ILE A 827 -20.66 -39.01 -0.89
N LYS A 828 -20.82 -39.45 0.37
CA LYS A 828 -19.94 -40.46 0.99
C LYS A 828 -19.86 -41.73 0.14
N GLN A 829 -20.99 -42.18 -0.40
CA GLN A 829 -21.05 -43.39 -1.21
C GLN A 829 -20.43 -43.20 -2.60
N SER A 830 -20.55 -42.00 -3.20
CA SER A 830 -20.03 -41.69 -4.54
C SER A 830 -18.51 -41.54 -4.56
N ILE A 831 -17.92 -40.89 -3.55
CA ILE A 831 -16.48 -40.56 -3.54
C ILE A 831 -15.69 -41.27 -2.42
N GLN A 832 -16.33 -42.20 -1.68
CA GLN A 832 -15.71 -43.08 -0.67
C GLN A 832 -14.98 -42.32 0.46
N VAL A 833 -15.59 -41.24 0.96
CA VAL A 833 -15.03 -40.39 2.04
C VAL A 833 -15.77 -40.57 3.35
N GLN A 834 -15.08 -40.30 4.48
CA GLN A 834 -15.65 -40.39 5.82
C GLN A 834 -16.47 -39.15 6.23
N TYR A 835 -16.06 -37.97 5.75
CA TYR A 835 -16.66 -36.67 6.07
C TYR A 835 -17.01 -35.91 4.79
N VAL A 836 -18.12 -35.16 4.82
CA VAL A 836 -18.62 -34.37 3.68
C VAL A 836 -18.54 -32.89 4.03
N SER A 837 -18.12 -32.09 3.07
CA SER A 837 -18.09 -30.63 3.18
C SER A 837 -18.77 -30.00 1.99
N PHE A 838 -19.47 -28.89 2.21
CA PHE A 838 -20.12 -28.12 1.14
C PHE A 838 -19.30 -26.88 0.82
N PRO A 839 -19.18 -26.49 -0.47
CA PRO A 839 -19.76 -27.14 -1.64
C PRO A 839 -19.01 -28.42 -2.07
N THR A 840 -19.72 -29.36 -2.70
CA THR A 840 -19.12 -30.55 -3.34
C THR A 840 -19.48 -30.58 -4.83
N LEU A 841 -18.50 -30.82 -5.70
CA LEU A 841 -18.70 -31.05 -7.13
C LEU A 841 -18.37 -32.52 -7.44
N ILE A 842 -19.30 -33.25 -8.05
CA ILE A 842 -19.08 -34.64 -8.43
C ILE A 842 -19.34 -34.81 -9.92
N LEU A 843 -18.35 -35.37 -10.61
CA LEU A 843 -18.44 -35.80 -12.01
C LEU A 843 -18.87 -37.26 -12.07
N TYR A 844 -19.94 -37.54 -12.80
CA TYR A 844 -20.47 -38.87 -13.11
C TYR A 844 -20.24 -39.18 -14.58
N ASN A 845 -19.64 -40.34 -14.88
CA ASN A 845 -19.36 -40.80 -16.24
C ASN A 845 -20.39 -41.84 -16.68
N SER A 846 -20.85 -41.73 -17.94
CA SER A 846 -21.90 -42.59 -18.49
C SER A 846 -21.38 -43.89 -19.16
N LYS A 847 -20.07 -44.06 -19.37
CA LYS A 847 -19.55 -45.07 -20.31
C LYS A 847 -19.47 -46.54 -19.84
N GLU A 848 -19.73 -46.88 -18.59
CA GLU A 848 -19.65 -48.29 -18.14
C GLU A 848 -21.02 -48.95 -18.01
N LYS A 849 -21.35 -49.80 -18.98
CA LYS A 849 -22.42 -50.79 -18.85
C LYS A 849 -21.91 -52.00 -18.06
N LYS A 850 -22.63 -52.29 -16.97
CA LYS A 850 -22.68 -53.53 -16.17
C LYS A 850 -21.91 -53.50 -14.83
N GLN A 851 -22.73 -53.45 -13.78
CA GLN A 851 -22.54 -54.07 -12.45
C GLN A 851 -21.57 -53.46 -11.44
N SER A 852 -20.89 -52.34 -11.70
CA SER A 852 -20.26 -51.54 -10.62
C SER A 852 -20.90 -50.14 -10.55
N LYS A 853 -21.06 -49.63 -9.32
CA LYS A 853 -21.59 -48.28 -9.01
C LYS A 853 -20.99 -47.25 -9.97
N HIS A 854 -21.82 -46.33 -10.48
CA HIS A 854 -21.40 -45.22 -11.35
C HIS A 854 -20.02 -44.69 -10.97
N ASN A 855 -19.08 -44.70 -11.92
CA ASN A 855 -17.71 -44.27 -11.72
C ASN A 855 -17.70 -42.74 -11.52
N SER A 856 -17.75 -42.30 -10.26
CA SER A 856 -17.83 -40.90 -9.86
C SER A 856 -16.53 -40.39 -9.28
N VAL A 857 -16.19 -39.14 -9.59
CA VAL A 857 -14.95 -38.48 -9.15
C VAL A 857 -15.28 -37.10 -8.58
N GLU A 858 -14.72 -36.78 -7.42
CA GLU A 858 -14.80 -35.41 -6.88
C GLU A 858 -13.96 -34.46 -7.73
N ILE A 859 -14.53 -33.30 -8.06
CA ILE A 859 -13.78 -32.19 -8.64
C ILE A 859 -13.38 -31.24 -7.50
N VAL A 860 -12.08 -31.16 -7.22
CA VAL A 860 -11.55 -30.37 -6.10
C VAL A 860 -11.38 -28.90 -6.50
N ALA A 861 -11.23 -28.62 -7.79
CA ALA A 861 -11.15 -27.25 -8.29
C ALA A 861 -12.35 -26.38 -7.89
N ARG A 862 -12.08 -25.08 -7.71
CA ARG A 862 -13.06 -24.07 -7.26
C ARG A 862 -13.14 -22.83 -8.16
N THR A 863 -12.38 -22.80 -9.25
CA THR A 863 -12.37 -21.71 -10.25
C THR A 863 -12.71 -22.28 -11.62
N THR A 864 -13.42 -21.55 -12.47
CA THR A 864 -13.88 -21.98 -13.80
C THR A 864 -12.79 -22.68 -14.62
N GLN A 865 -11.61 -22.07 -14.76
CA GLN A 865 -10.50 -22.61 -15.55
C GLN A 865 -10.03 -23.96 -15.00
N LYS A 866 -9.73 -24.04 -13.70
CA LYS A 866 -9.31 -25.28 -13.05
C LYS A 866 -10.40 -26.36 -13.09
N ILE A 867 -11.68 -26.01 -12.92
CA ILE A 867 -12.80 -26.97 -13.03
C ILE A 867 -12.81 -27.57 -14.43
N ARG A 868 -12.75 -26.72 -15.46
CA ARG A 868 -12.70 -27.14 -16.86
C ARG A 868 -11.50 -28.05 -17.14
N ASP A 869 -10.31 -27.64 -16.71
CA ASP A 869 -9.06 -28.35 -16.98
C ASP A 869 -8.99 -29.70 -16.24
N GLU A 870 -9.47 -29.75 -14.99
CA GLU A 870 -9.57 -30.99 -14.21
C GLU A 870 -10.56 -31.98 -14.85
N ILE A 871 -11.73 -31.51 -15.29
CA ILE A 871 -12.71 -32.33 -16.01
C ILE A 871 -12.11 -32.87 -17.32
N PHE A 872 -11.47 -32.02 -18.13
CA PHE A 872 -10.85 -32.46 -19.37
C PHE A 872 -9.73 -33.47 -19.14
N LYS A 873 -8.92 -33.28 -18.10
CA LYS A 873 -7.88 -34.24 -17.71
C LYS A 873 -8.48 -35.60 -17.39
N ILE A 874 -9.55 -35.66 -16.59
CA ILE A 874 -10.22 -36.91 -16.20
C ILE A 874 -10.86 -37.62 -17.39
N ILE A 875 -11.50 -36.86 -18.30
CA ILE A 875 -12.12 -37.42 -19.50
C ILE A 875 -11.05 -37.96 -20.48
N ASN A 876 -9.98 -37.19 -20.71
CA ASN A 876 -8.95 -37.51 -21.71
C ASN A 876 -7.94 -38.57 -21.25
N SER A 877 -7.65 -38.67 -19.94
CA SER A 877 -6.76 -39.72 -19.42
C SER A 877 -7.34 -41.12 -19.62
N ARG A 878 -8.66 -41.23 -19.77
CA ARG A 878 -9.35 -42.51 -19.94
C ARG A 878 -9.55 -42.88 -21.41
N THR A 879 -9.68 -41.91 -22.34
CA THR A 879 -9.67 -42.21 -23.78
C THR A 879 -8.34 -42.83 -24.25
N LYS A 880 -7.21 -42.49 -23.61
CA LYS A 880 -5.92 -43.14 -23.87
C LYS A 880 -5.80 -44.56 -23.30
N HIS A 881 -6.64 -44.93 -22.33
CA HIS A 881 -6.66 -46.29 -21.77
C HIS A 881 -7.58 -47.23 -22.55
N ASP A 882 -8.57 -46.70 -23.28
CA ASP A 882 -9.47 -47.51 -24.14
C ASP A 882 -8.90 -47.74 -25.56
N GLU A 883 -7.81 -47.03 -25.95
CA GLU A 883 -7.09 -47.18 -27.23
C GLU A 883 -5.83 -48.07 -27.13
N LEU A 884 -5.46 -48.52 -25.93
CA LEU A 884 -4.41 -49.51 -25.64
C LEU A 884 -5.07 -50.83 -25.24
#